data_AF-A0A974CVJ3-F1
#
_entry.id   AF-A0A974CVJ3-F1
#
_cell.length_a   1.000
_cell.length_b   1.000
_cell.length_c   1.000
_cell.angle_alpha   90.00
_cell.angle_beta   90.00
_cell.angle_gamma   90.00
#
_symmetry.space_group_name_H-M   'P 1'
#
loop_
_entity.id
_entity.type
_entity.pdbx_description
1 polymer ?
#
loop_
_entity_poly.entity_id
_entity_poly.type
_entity_poly.pdbx_seq_one_letter_code
_entity_poly.pdbx_strand_id
1 'polypeptide(L)'
;MKNAFGQAKITPTLSCVTGNSEIDCARMIMNNEADAVTLKGEFIYEAGTKYYLKPVAGEVYDQGMGTSYYAVAVVRKNSTYNINNLKGAKSCHTGFQKNAGWNVPIGYLIDTGRIAAVACDIQKAVNSFFSKSCVPGAIQKDLCQLCIGDTNGNNVCQLNGSLERYSGYSGAFRCLVEGQGDVAFIKHSTVAENSDGRNTDPWAQAVISSDYELLCRDGSRAEVSEWRQCNLAKVPAHAVMTQINTDGALIYKMLHDGQQRYNSHSSGFKMFDSSAYNSNNLLFSDMTTELRAIADQTYQTWLGDEYLQAMKGIDCKPDQLPKSLRWCTLSTQEIWKCADMASAFKNKSLDPSLQCVSADSPEACMKMIQQKEVDAVTLNGGDIYKAGKTYGLVPAAGEGYPDTIMSSSYYAVALVHRNPLNAFTIHDLKGKKSCHTGYERTAGWNVPIGTLIKQGFIKPDGCNTAKAVATFFSESCVPGANQKYLPPELCNLCKGDDRGQNKCEKDSRERYFGYSGAFRCLAEKTGDVAFVKHSTVFELTDGKSTEPWAQTLKSSDFQLLCPNGARAEVSQYTDCNWAQVPAHAVMVHPDTNIYIVYGLLANAQEYYGTDSSSQFKMFDSSVYNANDLIFKDSTDKIVPVQEKKTYSQWLGSGYIESWESMQCSSSAAFVLKEIGNGNEIGQIFSSPLTPGPTGSFPGIPVGQSDTDCYQYQSGHHRQPGQSSGSNFKVKNTSKFDPRIEILRLRISKSKDLALILRSIDRRIFRSIERLNPSNRTFRRILIQRSKENPSIKKRPWKSGSKKRHYLVKPLYGNKNRTVQGDGELDTGAGSNKGWFVISNGRFMLINGVRRITSNDTLYAYESEKMIDKFTVKGYDKRCTPKNTRGVGAVCRFATTAHVRNYTEIADFPVSLPRSRKMDACNSAGRICNVSGPRPFVKHDA
;
A
#
# COMPACT_ATOMS: atom_id res chain seq x y z
N MET A 1 -19.30 -20.34 35.22
CA MET A 1 -17.86 -20.43 34.86
C MET A 1 -16.94 -20.42 36.10
N LYS A 2 -16.53 -19.26 36.66
CA LYS A 2 -15.50 -19.16 37.73
C LYS A 2 -15.52 -20.26 38.79
N ASN A 3 -16.64 -20.43 39.50
CA ASN A 3 -16.73 -21.37 40.63
C ASN A 3 -16.57 -22.84 40.17
N ALA A 4 -17.12 -23.20 39.01
CA ALA A 4 -16.97 -24.53 38.43
C ALA A 4 -15.50 -24.80 38.04
N PHE A 5 -14.82 -23.84 37.41
CA PHE A 5 -13.40 -23.96 37.06
C PHE A 5 -12.53 -24.13 38.32
N GLY A 6 -12.83 -23.39 39.39
CA GLY A 6 -12.17 -23.55 40.70
C GLY A 6 -12.42 -24.92 41.34
N GLN A 7 -13.64 -25.44 41.29
CA GLN A 7 -13.99 -26.78 41.77
C GLN A 7 -13.28 -27.89 40.99
N ALA A 8 -13.17 -27.74 39.67
CA ALA A 8 -12.41 -28.63 38.79
C ALA A 8 -10.88 -28.45 38.87
N LYS A 9 -10.39 -27.48 39.66
CA LYS A 9 -8.96 -27.11 39.78
C LYS A 9 -8.31 -26.73 38.43
N ILE A 10 -9.08 -26.16 37.51
CA ILE A 10 -8.59 -25.64 36.23
C ILE A 10 -7.70 -24.41 36.50
N THR A 11 -6.59 -24.30 35.77
CA THR A 11 -5.58 -23.24 35.95
C THR A 11 -5.23 -22.55 34.63
N PRO A 12 -4.91 -21.24 34.62
CA PRO A 12 -4.95 -20.28 35.73
C PRO A 12 -6.36 -20.04 36.31
N THR A 13 -6.41 -19.38 37.47
CA THR A 13 -7.67 -19.08 38.17
C THR A 13 -8.42 -17.94 37.49
N LEU A 14 -9.68 -18.17 37.12
CA LEU A 14 -10.51 -17.17 36.45
C LEU A 14 -11.08 -16.11 37.42
N SER A 15 -11.04 -14.83 37.02
CA SER A 15 -11.73 -13.71 37.64
C SER A 15 -12.55 -12.94 36.61
N CYS A 16 -13.69 -12.39 37.02
CA CYS A 16 -14.57 -11.59 36.16
C CYS A 16 -14.36 -10.09 36.45
N VAL A 17 -14.31 -9.28 35.41
CA VAL A 17 -14.28 -7.80 35.48
C VAL A 17 -15.40 -7.27 34.58
N THR A 18 -16.12 -6.25 35.04
CA THR A 18 -17.28 -5.70 34.31
C THR A 18 -16.84 -4.50 33.46
N GLY A 19 -16.94 -4.63 32.14
CA GLY A 19 -16.90 -3.51 31.18
C GLY A 19 -18.31 -3.13 30.71
N ASN A 20 -18.45 -1.93 30.13
CA ASN A 20 -19.74 -1.40 29.68
C ASN A 20 -20.14 -1.83 28.26
N SER A 21 -19.19 -2.36 27.47
CA SER A 21 -19.40 -2.91 26.13
C SER A 21 -18.22 -3.79 25.70
N GLU A 22 -18.36 -4.53 24.59
CA GLU A 22 -17.29 -5.33 23.97
C GLU A 22 -16.02 -4.51 23.71
N ILE A 23 -16.16 -3.29 23.17
CA ILE A 23 -15.04 -2.37 22.92
C ILE A 23 -14.50 -1.74 24.21
N ASP A 24 -15.32 -1.57 25.24
CA ASP A 24 -14.83 -1.17 26.56
C ASP A 24 -13.94 -2.26 27.17
N CYS A 25 -14.36 -3.53 27.10
CA CYS A 25 -13.51 -4.66 27.51
C CYS A 25 -12.19 -4.72 26.72
N ALA A 26 -12.22 -4.46 25.40
CA ALA A 26 -10.99 -4.38 24.59
C ALA A 26 -10.04 -3.25 25.07
N ARG A 27 -10.61 -2.09 25.41
CA ARG A 27 -9.89 -0.94 26.02
C ARG A 27 -9.30 -1.30 27.39
N MET A 28 -10.05 -2.02 28.22
CA MET A 28 -9.60 -2.49 29.54
C MET A 28 -8.42 -3.46 29.42
N ILE A 29 -8.41 -4.36 28.42
CA ILE A 29 -7.27 -5.26 28.16
C ILE A 29 -6.02 -4.49 27.71
N MET A 30 -6.18 -3.48 26.84
CA MET A 30 -5.07 -2.58 26.48
C MET A 30 -4.51 -1.84 27.72
N ASN A 31 -5.35 -1.48 28.69
CA ASN A 31 -4.94 -0.84 29.94
C ASN A 31 -4.36 -1.81 30.98
N ASN A 32 -4.45 -3.13 30.80
CA ASN A 32 -4.16 -4.17 31.80
C ASN A 32 -5.15 -4.16 32.99
N GLU A 33 -6.41 -3.79 32.73
CA GLU A 33 -7.54 -3.84 33.68
C GLU A 33 -8.36 -5.14 33.55
N ALA A 34 -8.14 -5.91 32.47
CA ALA A 34 -8.69 -7.25 32.21
C ALA A 34 -7.72 -8.04 31.29
N ASP A 35 -7.88 -9.37 31.20
CA ASP A 35 -6.93 -10.23 30.46
C ASP A 35 -7.46 -10.72 29.10
N ALA A 36 -8.76 -11.00 28.98
CA ALA A 36 -9.36 -11.58 27.78
C ALA A 36 -10.85 -11.21 27.63
N VAL A 37 -11.34 -11.17 26.38
CA VAL A 37 -12.76 -10.98 26.04
C VAL A 37 -13.08 -11.65 24.70
N THR A 38 -14.24 -12.28 24.57
CA THR A 38 -14.76 -12.78 23.28
C THR A 38 -15.35 -11.62 22.48
N LEU A 39 -14.89 -11.41 21.25
CA LEU A 39 -15.36 -10.36 20.35
C LEU A 39 -15.92 -10.94 19.05
N LYS A 40 -16.98 -10.31 18.53
CA LYS A 40 -17.50 -10.56 17.17
C LYS A 40 -16.55 -10.02 16.10
N GLY A 41 -16.63 -10.53 14.86
CA GLY A 41 -15.74 -10.18 13.75
C GLY A 41 -15.57 -8.67 13.53
N GLU A 42 -16.67 -7.92 13.62
CA GLU A 42 -16.71 -6.46 13.49
C GLU A 42 -15.89 -5.73 14.57
N PHE A 43 -15.82 -6.30 15.78
CA PHE A 43 -15.07 -5.75 16.90
C PHE A 43 -13.63 -6.31 16.97
N ILE A 44 -13.34 -7.49 16.42
CA ILE A 44 -11.97 -8.02 16.28
C ILE A 44 -11.11 -7.05 15.45
N TYR A 45 -11.67 -6.48 14.38
CA TYR A 45 -10.98 -5.48 13.56
C TYR A 45 -10.62 -4.22 14.36
N GLU A 46 -11.56 -3.65 15.12
CA GLU A 46 -11.30 -2.45 15.95
C GLU A 46 -10.37 -2.76 17.15
N ALA A 47 -10.48 -3.95 17.75
CA ALA A 47 -9.59 -4.44 18.80
C ALA A 47 -8.14 -4.63 18.32
N GLY A 48 -7.95 -5.18 17.12
CA GLY A 48 -6.64 -5.32 16.51
C GLY A 48 -6.00 -3.98 16.14
N THR A 49 -6.75 -3.13 15.45
CA THR A 49 -6.25 -1.85 14.91
C THR A 49 -6.04 -0.76 15.97
N LYS A 50 -6.95 -0.61 16.93
CA LYS A 50 -6.98 0.55 17.86
C LYS A 50 -6.53 0.20 19.28
N TYR A 51 -6.65 -1.07 19.67
CA TYR A 51 -6.32 -1.56 21.02
C TYR A 51 -5.15 -2.58 21.06
N TYR A 52 -4.58 -2.93 19.89
CA TYR A 52 -3.43 -3.84 19.75
C TYR A 52 -3.63 -5.22 20.38
N LEU A 53 -4.85 -5.75 20.25
CA LEU A 53 -5.21 -7.09 20.73
C LEU A 53 -5.00 -8.16 19.64
N LYS A 54 -4.80 -9.40 20.06
CA LYS A 54 -4.67 -10.59 19.21
C LYS A 54 -5.74 -11.65 19.53
N PRO A 55 -6.23 -12.40 18.53
CA PRO A 55 -7.10 -13.55 18.75
C PRO A 55 -6.28 -14.77 19.20
N VAL A 56 -6.83 -15.59 20.11
CA VAL A 56 -6.15 -16.79 20.65
C VAL A 56 -7.00 -18.06 20.62
N ALA A 57 -8.33 -17.92 20.64
CA ALA A 57 -9.29 -19.02 20.50
C ALA A 57 -10.46 -18.54 19.63
N GLY A 58 -10.94 -19.36 18.70
CA GLY A 58 -12.13 -19.08 17.88
C GLY A 58 -13.29 -19.99 18.24
N GLU A 59 -14.52 -19.46 18.19
CA GLU A 59 -15.74 -20.26 18.32
C GLU A 59 -15.97 -21.11 17.05
N VAL A 60 -16.52 -22.32 17.23
CA VAL A 60 -16.97 -23.21 16.15
C VAL A 60 -18.45 -23.48 16.30
N TYR A 61 -19.24 -23.17 15.26
CA TYR A 61 -20.70 -23.31 15.30
C TYR A 61 -21.21 -24.63 14.70
N ASP A 62 -20.47 -25.20 13.76
CA ASP A 62 -20.77 -26.51 13.18
C ASP A 62 -19.48 -27.23 12.74
N GLN A 63 -19.58 -28.54 12.53
CA GLN A 63 -18.44 -29.39 12.16
C GLN A 63 -18.03 -29.30 10.67
N GLY A 64 -18.83 -28.68 9.81
CA GLY A 64 -18.59 -28.59 8.36
C GLY A 64 -17.87 -27.32 7.92
N MET A 65 -18.02 -26.22 8.66
CA MET A 65 -17.43 -24.91 8.37
C MET A 65 -16.42 -24.45 9.42
N GLY A 66 -16.46 -25.02 10.63
CA GLY A 66 -15.53 -24.68 11.70
C GLY A 66 -15.74 -23.26 12.22
N THR A 67 -14.70 -22.44 12.15
CA THR A 67 -14.62 -21.09 12.74
C THR A 67 -14.97 -19.97 11.76
N SER A 68 -15.84 -20.20 10.78
CA SER A 68 -16.14 -19.21 9.72
C SER A 68 -17.39 -19.54 8.91
N TYR A 69 -17.92 -18.57 8.18
CA TYR A 69 -18.94 -18.74 7.15
C TYR A 69 -18.72 -17.74 6.01
N TYR A 70 -19.24 -17.99 4.81
CA TYR A 70 -19.04 -17.10 3.66
C TYR A 70 -20.23 -16.16 3.44
N ALA A 71 -19.92 -14.89 3.15
CA ALA A 71 -20.88 -13.85 2.78
C ALA A 71 -21.02 -13.77 1.25
N VAL A 72 -22.26 -13.77 0.75
CA VAL A 72 -22.59 -13.79 -0.68
C VAL A 72 -23.63 -12.73 -1.02
N ALA A 73 -23.63 -12.29 -2.27
CA ALA A 73 -24.75 -11.59 -2.90
C ALA A 73 -25.49 -12.58 -3.80
N VAL A 74 -26.80 -12.68 -3.65
CA VAL A 74 -27.67 -13.61 -4.38
C VAL A 74 -28.68 -12.84 -5.22
N VAL A 75 -28.89 -13.27 -6.46
CA VAL A 75 -29.91 -12.75 -7.39
C VAL A 75 -30.77 -13.91 -7.90
N ARG A 76 -31.91 -13.59 -8.53
CA ARG A 76 -32.66 -14.56 -9.33
C ARG A 76 -31.90 -14.87 -10.62
N LYS A 77 -31.99 -16.11 -11.11
CA LYS A 77 -31.32 -16.58 -12.33
C LYS A 77 -31.70 -15.77 -13.57
N ASN A 78 -32.95 -15.29 -13.66
CA ASN A 78 -33.44 -14.43 -14.74
C ASN A 78 -33.03 -12.94 -14.64
N SER A 79 -32.28 -12.54 -13.61
CA SER A 79 -31.80 -11.16 -13.44
C SER A 79 -30.69 -10.83 -14.45
N THR A 80 -30.54 -9.56 -14.81
CA THR A 80 -29.39 -9.03 -15.58
C THR A 80 -28.28 -8.45 -14.68
N TYR A 81 -28.47 -8.46 -13.37
CA TYR A 81 -27.48 -7.94 -12.42
C TYR A 81 -26.29 -8.88 -12.23
N ASN A 82 -25.11 -8.29 -12.09
CA ASN A 82 -23.85 -8.84 -11.60
C ASN A 82 -23.21 -7.85 -10.61
N ILE A 83 -22.04 -8.15 -10.04
CA ILE A 83 -21.45 -7.29 -8.99
C ILE A 83 -21.03 -5.89 -9.49
N ASN A 84 -20.93 -5.67 -10.81
CA ASN A 84 -20.48 -4.43 -11.42
C ASN A 84 -21.61 -3.43 -11.70
N ASN A 85 -22.85 -3.90 -11.93
CA ASN A 85 -23.96 -3.08 -12.40
C ASN A 85 -25.11 -2.89 -11.38
N LEU A 86 -24.85 -3.09 -10.07
CA LEU A 86 -25.85 -2.95 -9.00
C LEU A 86 -26.38 -1.52 -8.76
N LYS A 87 -25.84 -0.48 -9.42
CA LYS A 87 -26.34 0.90 -9.28
C LYS A 87 -27.77 0.98 -9.83
N GLY A 88 -28.72 1.39 -9.00
CA GLY A 88 -30.16 1.42 -9.31
C GLY A 88 -30.93 0.14 -8.98
N ALA A 89 -30.28 -0.95 -8.56
CA ALA A 89 -30.97 -2.16 -8.10
C ALA A 89 -31.73 -1.93 -6.78
N LYS A 90 -32.72 -2.78 -6.50
CA LYS A 90 -33.41 -2.87 -5.20
C LYS A 90 -32.68 -3.89 -4.30
N SER A 91 -32.36 -3.56 -3.06
CA SER A 91 -31.51 -4.43 -2.21
C SER A 91 -32.15 -4.92 -0.90
N CYS A 92 -31.87 -6.17 -0.55
CA CYS A 92 -32.28 -6.81 0.70
C CYS A 92 -31.06 -7.10 1.58
N HIS A 93 -31.07 -6.59 2.82
CA HIS A 93 -29.97 -6.71 3.77
C HIS A 93 -30.43 -7.37 5.07
N THR A 94 -29.62 -8.22 5.71
CA THR A 94 -29.98 -8.89 6.98
C THR A 94 -30.12 -7.95 8.19
N GLY A 95 -29.85 -6.66 8.00
CA GLY A 95 -29.84 -5.63 9.03
C GLY A 95 -28.56 -4.78 9.02
N PHE A 96 -28.67 -3.55 9.50
CA PHE A 96 -27.58 -2.60 9.66
C PHE A 96 -26.47 -3.19 10.55
N GLN A 97 -25.20 -2.91 10.20
CA GLN A 97 -23.99 -3.39 10.89
C GLN A 97 -23.82 -4.93 10.98
N LYS A 98 -24.67 -5.75 10.34
CA LYS A 98 -24.47 -7.20 10.24
C LYS A 98 -23.37 -7.55 9.24
N ASN A 99 -22.55 -8.55 9.54
CA ASN A 99 -21.36 -8.85 8.72
C ASN A 99 -21.67 -9.17 7.25
N ALA A 100 -22.42 -10.24 6.96
CA ALA A 100 -22.71 -10.63 5.59
C ALA A 100 -23.81 -9.79 4.91
N GLY A 101 -24.72 -9.18 5.68
CA GLY A 101 -25.79 -8.34 5.16
C GLY A 101 -25.42 -6.87 4.94
N TRP A 102 -24.39 -6.35 5.61
CA TRP A 102 -24.01 -4.93 5.55
C TRP A 102 -22.50 -4.72 5.48
N ASN A 103 -21.73 -5.18 6.46
CA ASN A 103 -20.31 -4.78 6.60
C ASN A 103 -19.46 -5.25 5.40
N VAL A 104 -19.57 -6.54 5.05
CA VAL A 104 -18.88 -7.11 3.89
C VAL A 104 -19.37 -6.52 2.56
N PRO A 105 -20.68 -6.55 2.21
CA PRO A 105 -21.12 -6.10 0.89
C PRO A 105 -20.93 -4.60 0.69
N ILE A 106 -21.32 -3.75 1.64
CA ILE A 106 -21.15 -2.29 1.50
C ILE A 106 -19.66 -1.92 1.57
N GLY A 107 -18.89 -2.56 2.46
CA GLY A 107 -17.45 -2.38 2.54
C GLY A 107 -16.73 -2.74 1.26
N TYR A 108 -17.05 -3.89 0.65
CA TYR A 108 -16.52 -4.29 -0.65
C TYR A 108 -16.92 -3.32 -1.78
N LEU A 109 -18.17 -2.87 -1.83
CA LEU A 109 -18.63 -1.90 -2.83
C LEU A 109 -17.95 -0.52 -2.68
N ILE A 110 -17.61 -0.08 -1.47
CA ILE A 110 -16.82 1.15 -1.24
C ILE A 110 -15.33 0.94 -1.53
N ASP A 111 -14.74 -0.16 -1.07
CA ASP A 111 -13.32 -0.49 -1.25
C ASP A 111 -12.93 -0.65 -2.73
N THR A 112 -13.86 -1.14 -3.54
CA THR A 112 -13.75 -1.21 -5.00
C THR A 112 -14.25 0.05 -5.74
N GLY A 113 -14.72 1.06 -5.00
CA GLY A 113 -15.15 2.36 -5.53
C GLY A 113 -16.44 2.34 -6.36
N ARG A 114 -17.22 1.26 -6.28
CA ARG A 114 -18.58 1.16 -6.87
C ARG A 114 -19.58 2.05 -6.10
N ILE A 115 -19.36 2.24 -4.79
CA ILE A 115 -20.02 3.26 -3.95
C ILE A 115 -19.00 4.33 -3.55
N ALA A 116 -19.25 5.58 -3.92
CA ALA A 116 -18.41 6.73 -3.60
C ALA A 116 -18.94 7.48 -2.36
N ALA A 117 -18.51 7.09 -1.15
CA ALA A 117 -18.99 7.68 0.09
C ALA A 117 -18.30 9.02 0.43
N VAL A 118 -19.10 10.08 0.61
CA VAL A 118 -18.64 11.41 1.06
C VAL A 118 -18.77 11.52 2.59
N ALA A 119 -17.82 12.20 3.25
CA ALA A 119 -17.90 12.57 4.67
C ALA A 119 -18.28 11.43 5.65
N CYS A 120 -17.91 10.18 5.33
CA CYS A 120 -18.30 8.97 6.05
C CYS A 120 -19.82 8.70 6.18
N ASP A 121 -20.70 9.38 5.42
CA ASP A 121 -22.14 9.08 5.42
C ASP A 121 -22.45 7.88 4.51
N ILE A 122 -22.06 6.71 5.00
CA ILE A 122 -22.23 5.42 4.31
C ILE A 122 -23.72 5.14 4.06
N GLN A 123 -24.62 5.47 4.98
CA GLN A 123 -26.06 5.23 4.79
C GLN A 123 -26.60 6.07 3.61
N LYS A 124 -26.22 7.34 3.49
CA LYS A 124 -26.63 8.21 2.38
C LYS A 124 -26.01 7.77 1.05
N ALA A 125 -24.75 7.33 1.06
CA ALA A 125 -24.08 6.80 -0.11
C ALA A 125 -24.74 5.52 -0.64
N VAL A 126 -25.14 4.61 0.25
CA VAL A 126 -25.91 3.40 -0.10
C VAL A 126 -27.30 3.76 -0.62
N ASN A 127 -27.98 4.73 0.01
CA ASN A 127 -29.29 5.23 -0.42
C ASN A 127 -29.26 5.97 -1.76
N SER A 128 -28.09 6.45 -2.18
CA SER A 128 -27.88 7.08 -3.50
C SER A 128 -27.40 6.08 -4.56
N PHE A 129 -27.12 4.83 -4.16
CA PHE A 129 -26.62 3.78 -5.04
C PHE A 129 -27.70 2.75 -5.39
N PHE A 130 -28.46 2.25 -4.41
CA PHE A 130 -29.63 1.39 -4.64
C PHE A 130 -30.89 2.25 -4.81
N SER A 131 -31.82 1.85 -5.69
CA SER A 131 -33.04 2.64 -5.94
C SER A 131 -34.04 2.58 -4.78
N LYS A 132 -34.08 1.45 -4.07
CA LYS A 132 -34.76 1.23 -2.78
C LYS A 132 -34.01 0.14 -2.01
N SER A 133 -34.08 0.16 -0.67
CA SER A 133 -33.48 -0.89 0.17
C SER A 133 -34.45 -1.38 1.25
N CYS A 134 -34.22 -2.58 1.77
CA CYS A 134 -34.58 -2.92 3.15
C CYS A 134 -33.31 -3.20 3.96
N VAL A 135 -33.04 -2.33 4.94
CA VAL A 135 -31.92 -2.42 5.88
C VAL A 135 -32.45 -2.33 7.32
N PRO A 136 -32.94 -3.43 7.89
CA PRO A 136 -33.49 -3.46 9.25
C PRO A 136 -32.52 -2.87 10.29
N GLY A 137 -32.99 -1.95 11.13
CA GLY A 137 -32.16 -1.21 12.09
C GLY A 137 -31.36 -0.03 11.51
N ALA A 138 -31.58 0.36 10.25
CA ALA A 138 -31.03 1.61 9.70
C ALA A 138 -31.61 2.86 10.38
N ILE A 139 -30.85 3.96 10.35
CA ILE A 139 -31.25 5.25 10.93
C ILE A 139 -31.89 6.13 9.85
N GLN A 140 -31.40 6.06 8.62
CA GLN A 140 -32.00 6.73 7.47
C GLN A 140 -33.23 5.93 6.98
N LYS A 141 -34.42 6.53 7.06
CA LYS A 141 -35.70 5.89 6.71
C LYS A 141 -35.79 5.44 5.26
N ASP A 142 -35.03 6.06 4.35
CA ASP A 142 -35.04 5.70 2.94
C ASP A 142 -34.42 4.31 2.67
N LEU A 143 -33.50 3.87 3.54
CA LEU A 143 -32.98 2.50 3.55
C LEU A 143 -34.00 1.45 4.02
N CYS A 144 -35.20 1.87 4.44
CA CYS A 144 -36.29 1.00 4.89
C CYS A 144 -37.44 0.87 3.88
N GLN A 145 -37.33 1.46 2.68
CA GLN A 145 -38.43 1.55 1.70
C GLN A 145 -38.98 0.21 1.17
N LEU A 146 -38.23 -0.89 1.31
CA LEU A 146 -38.67 -2.25 0.97
C LEU A 146 -39.02 -3.10 2.21
N CYS A 147 -38.84 -2.58 3.42
CA CYS A 147 -39.15 -3.30 4.65
C CYS A 147 -40.68 -3.31 4.90
N ILE A 148 -41.21 -4.39 5.48
CA ILE A 148 -42.67 -4.64 5.52
C ILE A 148 -43.24 -4.91 6.92
N GLY A 149 -42.38 -4.91 7.95
CA GLY A 149 -42.78 -5.11 9.34
C GLY A 149 -43.30 -6.52 9.64
N ASP A 150 -44.06 -6.61 10.72
CA ASP A 150 -44.73 -7.82 11.16
C ASP A 150 -45.92 -8.20 10.26
N THR A 151 -46.72 -9.20 10.66
CA THR A 151 -47.90 -9.66 9.91
C THR A 151 -48.99 -8.59 9.76
N ASN A 152 -48.98 -7.57 10.63
CA ASN A 152 -49.95 -6.47 10.64
C ASN A 152 -49.39 -5.20 9.99
N GLY A 153 -48.16 -5.25 9.44
CA GLY A 153 -47.46 -4.09 8.89
C GLY A 153 -46.93 -3.11 9.94
N ASN A 154 -46.94 -3.47 11.23
CA ASN A 154 -46.32 -2.66 12.27
C ASN A 154 -44.82 -2.98 12.38
N ASN A 155 -44.09 -2.16 13.15
CA ASN A 155 -42.67 -2.40 13.45
C ASN A 155 -41.73 -2.49 12.22
N VAL A 156 -42.10 -1.83 11.11
CA VAL A 156 -41.31 -1.74 9.88
C VAL A 156 -39.87 -1.33 10.17
N CYS A 157 -38.93 -2.03 9.55
CA CYS A 157 -37.48 -1.83 9.64
C CYS A 157 -36.87 -2.06 11.04
N GLN A 158 -37.55 -2.73 11.97
CA GLN A 158 -36.93 -3.14 13.23
C GLN A 158 -35.88 -4.24 13.02
N LEU A 159 -34.79 -4.22 13.79
CA LEU A 159 -33.71 -5.22 13.66
C LEU A 159 -34.14 -6.64 14.11
N ASN A 160 -35.28 -6.79 14.80
CA ASN A 160 -35.80 -8.06 15.29
C ASN A 160 -36.64 -8.79 14.23
N GLY A 161 -36.26 -10.02 13.85
CA GLY A 161 -36.99 -10.84 12.88
C GLY A 161 -38.42 -11.23 13.26
N SER A 162 -38.78 -11.18 14.55
CA SER A 162 -40.17 -11.34 15.00
C SER A 162 -41.03 -10.09 14.79
N LEU A 163 -40.42 -8.95 14.45
CA LEU A 163 -41.06 -7.64 14.28
C LEU A 163 -40.90 -7.07 12.86
N GLU A 164 -39.90 -7.55 12.11
CA GLU A 164 -39.67 -7.23 10.70
C GLU A 164 -39.39 -8.52 9.93
N ARG A 165 -40.32 -8.92 9.07
CA ARG A 165 -40.25 -10.17 8.30
C ARG A 165 -39.05 -10.26 7.36
N TYR A 166 -38.43 -9.12 7.02
CA TYR A 166 -37.21 -9.07 6.20
C TYR A 166 -35.90 -8.97 7.00
N SER A 167 -35.93 -9.04 8.34
CA SER A 167 -34.71 -9.06 9.15
C SER A 167 -34.04 -10.44 9.25
N GLY A 168 -32.72 -10.44 9.47
CA GLY A 168 -31.91 -11.65 9.54
C GLY A 168 -31.67 -12.31 8.18
N TYR A 169 -31.13 -13.54 8.20
CA TYR A 169 -30.73 -14.25 7.00
C TYR A 169 -31.92 -14.68 6.13
N SER A 170 -32.86 -15.44 6.71
CA SER A 170 -34.07 -15.87 6.00
C SER A 170 -34.92 -14.68 5.55
N GLY A 171 -35.04 -13.62 6.36
CA GLY A 171 -35.80 -12.41 5.99
C GLY A 171 -35.21 -11.67 4.79
N ALA A 172 -33.89 -11.48 4.73
CA ALA A 172 -33.25 -10.84 3.58
C ALA A 172 -33.36 -11.69 2.30
N PHE A 173 -33.35 -13.02 2.41
CA PHE A 173 -33.63 -13.91 1.27
C PHE A 173 -35.11 -13.87 0.88
N ARG A 174 -36.04 -13.88 1.85
CA ARG A 174 -37.49 -13.70 1.64
C ARG A 174 -37.81 -12.41 0.89
N CYS A 175 -37.14 -11.30 1.20
CA CYS A 175 -37.26 -10.03 0.49
C CYS A 175 -36.92 -10.12 -1.02
N LEU A 176 -36.00 -11.01 -1.41
CA LEU A 176 -35.71 -11.34 -2.82
C LEU A 176 -36.77 -12.30 -3.39
N VAL A 177 -37.15 -13.34 -2.64
CA VAL A 177 -38.17 -14.35 -3.02
C VAL A 177 -39.56 -13.73 -3.26
N GLU A 178 -39.97 -12.76 -2.44
CA GLU A 178 -41.22 -11.99 -2.58
C GLU A 178 -41.10 -10.80 -3.55
N GLY A 179 -39.96 -10.69 -4.27
CA GLY A 179 -39.76 -9.79 -5.41
C GLY A 179 -39.53 -8.31 -5.07
N GLN A 180 -39.39 -7.98 -3.79
CA GLN A 180 -39.19 -6.60 -3.35
C GLN A 180 -37.77 -6.12 -3.68
N GLY A 181 -36.75 -6.94 -3.40
CA GLY A 181 -35.39 -6.74 -3.88
C GLY A 181 -35.06 -7.49 -5.17
N ASP A 182 -34.00 -7.05 -5.84
CA ASP A 182 -33.37 -7.69 -7.00
C ASP A 182 -32.09 -8.44 -6.61
N VAL A 183 -31.47 -8.05 -5.47
CA VAL A 183 -30.30 -8.69 -4.85
C VAL A 183 -30.48 -8.82 -3.33
N ALA A 184 -30.06 -9.95 -2.76
CA ALA A 184 -30.00 -10.17 -1.31
C ALA A 184 -28.57 -10.44 -0.84
N PHE A 185 -28.15 -9.80 0.25
CA PHE A 185 -26.84 -10.00 0.87
C PHE A 185 -26.99 -10.86 2.13
N ILE A 186 -26.46 -12.09 2.09
CA ILE A 186 -26.74 -13.17 3.05
C ILE A 186 -25.51 -14.09 3.27
N LYS A 187 -25.59 -15.03 4.20
CA LYS A 187 -24.64 -16.16 4.25
C LYS A 187 -24.96 -17.15 3.12
N HIS A 188 -23.93 -17.78 2.56
CA HIS A 188 -24.05 -18.77 1.48
C HIS A 188 -25.07 -19.89 1.75
N SER A 189 -25.14 -20.40 3.00
CA SER A 189 -26.04 -21.50 3.35
C SER A 189 -27.53 -21.10 3.37
N THR A 190 -27.87 -19.81 3.42
CA THR A 190 -29.27 -19.35 3.56
C THR A 190 -30.19 -19.85 2.45
N VAL A 191 -29.73 -19.91 1.20
CA VAL A 191 -30.56 -20.41 0.09
C VAL A 191 -30.94 -21.86 0.36
N ALA A 192 -29.93 -22.72 0.57
CA ALA A 192 -30.10 -24.14 0.86
C ALA A 192 -30.72 -24.46 2.24
N GLU A 193 -30.95 -23.47 3.09
CA GLU A 193 -31.74 -23.56 4.33
C GLU A 193 -33.23 -23.22 4.10
N ASN A 194 -33.55 -22.47 3.04
CA ASN A 194 -34.87 -21.90 2.78
C ASN A 194 -35.41 -22.23 1.37
N SER A 195 -34.99 -23.36 0.81
CA SER A 195 -35.41 -23.90 -0.49
C SER A 195 -35.54 -25.41 -0.45
N ASP A 196 -36.00 -26.02 -1.55
CA ASP A 196 -35.98 -27.46 -1.80
C ASP A 196 -36.70 -28.28 -0.71
N GLY A 197 -37.80 -27.71 -0.19
CA GLY A 197 -38.63 -28.30 0.88
C GLY A 197 -38.04 -28.25 2.30
N ARG A 198 -36.90 -27.60 2.51
CA ARG A 198 -36.17 -27.64 3.79
C ARG A 198 -36.68 -26.67 4.86
N ASN A 199 -37.29 -25.55 4.46
CA ASN A 199 -38.03 -24.68 5.37
C ASN A 199 -39.54 -24.90 5.14
N THR A 200 -40.25 -25.25 6.22
CA THR A 200 -41.70 -25.50 6.24
C THR A 200 -42.55 -24.23 6.24
N ASP A 201 -41.95 -23.04 6.43
CA ASP A 201 -42.65 -21.75 6.38
C ASP A 201 -43.44 -21.58 5.07
N PRO A 202 -44.68 -21.06 5.09
CA PRO A 202 -45.49 -20.88 3.88
C PRO A 202 -44.87 -20.04 2.76
N TRP A 203 -43.88 -19.19 3.05
CA TRP A 203 -43.16 -18.38 2.04
C TRP A 203 -42.02 -19.15 1.36
N ALA A 204 -41.53 -20.24 1.96
CA ALA A 204 -40.37 -21.00 1.51
C ALA A 204 -40.72 -22.33 0.82
N GLN A 205 -41.93 -22.86 1.05
CA GLN A 205 -42.38 -24.18 0.54
C GLN A 205 -42.24 -24.37 -0.98
N ALA A 206 -42.36 -23.29 -1.77
CA ALA A 206 -42.28 -23.32 -3.24
C ALA A 206 -40.94 -22.77 -3.79
N VAL A 207 -39.93 -22.55 -2.95
CA VAL A 207 -38.64 -21.97 -3.35
C VAL A 207 -37.68 -23.07 -3.78
N ILE A 208 -37.18 -22.99 -5.01
CA ILE A 208 -36.21 -23.93 -5.58
C ILE A 208 -34.83 -23.26 -5.61
N SER A 209 -33.76 -23.96 -5.18
CA SER A 209 -32.41 -23.38 -5.12
C SER A 209 -31.83 -23.00 -6.48
N SER A 210 -32.18 -23.74 -7.54
CA SER A 210 -31.70 -23.53 -8.91
C SER A 210 -32.20 -22.24 -9.57
N ASP A 211 -33.22 -21.60 -9.01
CA ASP A 211 -33.77 -20.33 -9.52
C ASP A 211 -32.95 -19.10 -9.09
N TYR A 212 -31.85 -19.33 -8.36
CA TYR A 212 -30.98 -18.30 -7.79
C TYR A 212 -29.51 -18.53 -8.16
N GLU A 213 -28.75 -17.45 -8.21
CA GLU A 213 -27.32 -17.46 -8.53
C GLU A 213 -26.55 -16.47 -7.65
N LEU A 214 -25.26 -16.75 -7.46
CA LEU A 214 -24.32 -15.94 -6.70
C LEU A 214 -23.65 -14.91 -7.61
N LEU A 215 -23.40 -13.70 -7.09
CA LEU A 215 -22.59 -12.69 -7.76
C LEU A 215 -21.13 -12.76 -7.30
N CYS A 216 -20.21 -13.01 -8.23
CA CYS A 216 -18.81 -13.22 -7.93
C CYS A 216 -18.01 -11.90 -8.05
N ARG A 217 -16.87 -11.77 -7.34
CA ARG A 217 -16.10 -10.50 -7.24
C ARG A 217 -15.57 -9.99 -8.58
N ASP A 218 -15.26 -10.89 -9.50
CA ASP A 218 -14.80 -10.63 -10.87
C ASP A 218 -15.89 -10.07 -11.80
N GLY A 219 -17.17 -10.16 -11.41
CA GLY A 219 -18.33 -9.79 -12.24
C GLY A 219 -18.99 -10.97 -12.95
N SER A 220 -18.50 -12.20 -12.76
CA SER A 220 -19.19 -13.41 -13.17
C SER A 220 -20.34 -13.78 -12.23
N ARG A 221 -21.04 -14.86 -12.57
CA ARG A 221 -22.10 -15.47 -11.77
C ARG A 221 -21.88 -16.98 -11.70
N ALA A 222 -22.27 -17.57 -10.58
CA ALA A 222 -22.13 -19.00 -10.33
C ALA A 222 -23.37 -19.56 -9.64
N GLU A 223 -23.51 -20.89 -9.67
CA GLU A 223 -24.58 -21.58 -8.94
C GLU A 223 -24.40 -21.46 -7.43
N VAL A 224 -25.50 -21.61 -6.68
CA VAL A 224 -25.50 -21.47 -5.21
C VAL A 224 -24.68 -22.53 -4.47
N SER A 225 -24.23 -23.57 -5.16
CA SER A 225 -23.24 -24.57 -4.75
C SER A 225 -21.81 -24.04 -4.68
N GLU A 226 -21.41 -23.18 -5.62
CA GLU A 226 -20.01 -22.75 -5.85
C GLU A 226 -19.57 -21.58 -4.96
N TRP A 227 -20.18 -21.45 -3.77
CA TRP A 227 -19.93 -20.36 -2.82
C TRP A 227 -18.49 -20.34 -2.28
N ARG A 228 -17.73 -21.44 -2.37
CA ARG A 228 -16.32 -21.48 -1.95
C ARG A 228 -15.44 -20.61 -2.84
N GLN A 229 -15.78 -20.54 -4.13
CA GLN A 229 -15.11 -19.75 -5.17
C GLN A 229 -15.82 -18.41 -5.39
N CYS A 230 -17.16 -18.41 -5.40
CA CYS A 230 -18.00 -17.24 -5.63
C CYS A 230 -18.57 -16.68 -4.32
N ASN A 231 -17.81 -15.81 -3.66
CA ASN A 231 -18.25 -15.07 -2.46
C ASN A 231 -17.61 -13.68 -2.39
N LEU A 232 -18.12 -12.83 -1.50
CA LEU A 232 -17.60 -11.47 -1.28
C LEU A 232 -16.45 -11.46 -0.27
N ALA A 233 -16.61 -12.19 0.84
CA ALA A 233 -15.56 -12.49 1.79
C ALA A 233 -15.91 -13.72 2.65
N LYS A 234 -14.87 -14.37 3.18
CA LYS A 234 -14.98 -15.26 4.33
C LYS A 234 -15.19 -14.41 5.59
N VAL A 235 -16.26 -14.64 6.33
CA VAL A 235 -16.52 -14.03 7.64
C VAL A 235 -16.03 -14.98 8.73
N PRO A 236 -15.13 -14.56 9.63
CA PRO A 236 -14.70 -15.38 10.74
C PRO A 236 -15.75 -15.46 11.85
N ALA A 237 -15.69 -16.52 12.64
CA ALA A 237 -16.40 -16.63 13.90
C ALA A 237 -15.88 -15.63 14.94
N HIS A 238 -16.61 -15.51 16.05
CA HIS A 238 -16.13 -14.74 17.20
C HIS A 238 -14.82 -15.34 17.74
N ALA A 239 -13.97 -14.51 18.33
CA ALA A 239 -12.71 -14.95 18.90
C ALA A 239 -12.46 -14.34 20.28
N VAL A 240 -11.84 -15.13 21.16
CA VAL A 240 -11.24 -14.67 22.41
C VAL A 240 -10.01 -13.84 22.06
N MET A 241 -10.05 -12.57 22.41
CA MET A 241 -9.00 -11.58 22.20
C MET A 241 -8.25 -11.31 23.51
N THR A 242 -6.93 -11.12 23.43
CA THR A 242 -6.06 -10.73 24.55
C THR A 242 -4.99 -9.73 24.09
N GLN A 243 -4.23 -9.14 25.01
CA GLN A 243 -3.11 -8.25 24.66
C GLN A 243 -2.03 -9.00 23.88
N ILE A 244 -1.39 -8.33 22.91
CA ILE A 244 -0.34 -8.94 22.06
C ILE A 244 0.78 -9.65 22.85
N ASN A 245 1.15 -9.14 24.03
CA ASN A 245 2.22 -9.69 24.88
C ASN A 245 1.77 -10.86 25.79
N THR A 246 0.46 -11.07 25.99
CA THR A 246 -0.06 -12.13 26.87
C THR A 246 0.19 -13.50 26.26
N ASP A 247 0.41 -14.52 27.10
CA ASP A 247 0.49 -15.91 26.65
C ASP A 247 -0.91 -16.40 26.22
N GLY A 248 -1.12 -16.45 24.90
CA GLY A 248 -2.37 -16.95 24.31
C GLY A 248 -2.55 -18.46 24.45
N ALA A 249 -1.46 -19.23 24.58
CA ALA A 249 -1.55 -20.67 24.81
C ALA A 249 -2.01 -20.98 26.23
N LEU A 250 -1.63 -20.16 27.23
CA LEU A 250 -2.14 -20.26 28.59
C LEU A 250 -3.64 -19.99 28.67
N ILE A 251 -4.13 -18.95 27.97
CA ILE A 251 -5.56 -18.63 27.89
C ILE A 251 -6.31 -19.73 27.13
N TYR A 252 -5.81 -20.17 25.97
CA TYR A 252 -6.42 -21.27 25.23
C TYR A 252 -6.51 -22.55 26.08
N LYS A 253 -5.44 -22.92 26.78
CA LYS A 253 -5.44 -24.11 27.65
C LYS A 253 -6.52 -24.03 28.74
N MET A 254 -6.63 -22.91 29.44
CA MET A 254 -7.67 -22.72 30.47
C MET A 254 -9.08 -22.95 29.90
N LEU A 255 -9.33 -22.46 28.69
CA LEU A 255 -10.60 -22.61 27.98
C LEU A 255 -10.79 -24.03 27.43
N HIS A 256 -9.71 -24.70 27.03
CA HIS A 256 -9.70 -26.08 26.56
C HIS A 256 -10.03 -27.05 27.71
N ASP A 257 -9.28 -26.98 28.82
CA ASP A 257 -9.54 -27.74 30.04
C ASP A 257 -10.99 -27.47 30.55
N GLY A 258 -11.47 -26.24 30.35
CA GLY A 258 -12.86 -25.81 30.57
C GLY A 258 -13.88 -26.56 29.74
N GLN A 259 -13.80 -26.48 28.40
CA GLN A 259 -14.79 -27.12 27.52
C GLN A 259 -14.77 -28.64 27.61
N GLN A 260 -13.60 -29.28 27.79
CA GLN A 260 -13.51 -30.73 28.00
C GLN A 260 -14.24 -31.18 29.27
N ARG A 261 -14.29 -30.32 30.30
CA ARG A 261 -14.97 -30.63 31.57
C ARG A 261 -16.45 -30.23 31.59
N TYR A 262 -16.83 -29.20 30.82
CA TYR A 262 -18.08 -28.45 30.94
C TYR A 262 -18.73 -28.10 29.58
N ASN A 263 -18.70 -29.00 28.60
CA ASN A 263 -19.40 -28.80 27.32
C ASN A 263 -20.93 -28.72 27.48
N SER A 264 -21.64 -28.50 26.37
CA SER A 264 -23.11 -28.37 26.30
C SER A 264 -23.92 -29.56 26.85
N HIS A 265 -23.30 -30.73 27.01
CA HIS A 265 -23.91 -31.97 27.50
C HIS A 265 -23.57 -32.27 28.98
N SER A 266 -22.75 -31.44 29.62
CA SER A 266 -22.34 -31.63 31.02
C SER A 266 -23.45 -31.28 32.02
N SER A 267 -23.45 -31.96 33.17
CA SER A 267 -24.36 -31.70 34.29
C SER A 267 -23.83 -30.61 35.22
N GLY A 268 -24.72 -29.74 35.70
CA GLY A 268 -24.43 -28.70 36.70
C GLY A 268 -24.00 -27.34 36.12
N PHE A 269 -22.93 -27.29 35.32
CA PHE A 269 -22.51 -26.05 34.63
C PHE A 269 -22.06 -26.35 33.21
N LYS A 270 -22.74 -25.77 32.22
CA LYS A 270 -22.36 -25.79 30.80
C LYS A 270 -21.67 -24.50 30.42
N MET A 271 -20.64 -24.58 29.58
CA MET A 271 -19.81 -23.43 29.17
C MET A 271 -20.41 -22.61 28.02
N PHE A 272 -21.28 -23.20 27.20
CA PHE A 272 -21.87 -22.59 26.00
C PHE A 272 -23.41 -22.64 26.03
N ASP A 273 -24.02 -22.50 27.20
CA ASP A 273 -25.49 -22.50 27.36
C ASP A 273 -25.89 -21.42 28.36
N SER A 274 -26.46 -20.33 27.85
CA SER A 274 -26.88 -19.16 28.63
C SER A 274 -28.29 -19.30 29.24
N SER A 275 -29.07 -20.33 28.89
CA SER A 275 -30.49 -20.44 29.23
C SER A 275 -30.76 -20.39 30.73
N ALA A 276 -29.88 -20.98 31.54
CA ALA A 276 -29.92 -20.97 33.00
C ALA A 276 -29.80 -19.57 33.64
N TYR A 277 -29.50 -18.53 32.84
CA TYR A 277 -29.39 -17.14 33.26
C TYR A 277 -30.49 -16.23 32.68
N ASN A 278 -31.52 -16.80 32.03
CA ASN A 278 -32.59 -16.07 31.32
C ASN A 278 -32.03 -15.08 30.28
N SER A 279 -30.97 -15.46 29.58
CA SER A 279 -30.28 -14.63 28.59
C SER A 279 -29.63 -15.51 27.52
N ASN A 280 -29.10 -14.89 26.47
CA ASN A 280 -28.51 -15.58 25.32
C ASN A 280 -27.10 -15.03 25.03
N ASN A 281 -26.19 -15.90 24.61
CA ASN A 281 -24.81 -15.62 24.19
C ASN A 281 -23.95 -14.92 25.27
N LEU A 282 -24.02 -15.39 26.51
CA LEU A 282 -23.23 -14.88 27.62
C LEU A 282 -21.79 -15.45 27.58
N LEU A 283 -20.79 -14.57 27.44
CA LEU A 283 -19.35 -14.85 27.29
C LEU A 283 -18.96 -15.54 25.98
N PHE A 284 -19.78 -16.47 25.49
CA PHE A 284 -19.64 -17.18 24.22
C PHE A 284 -21.00 -17.27 23.53
N SER A 285 -21.05 -17.57 22.23
CA SER A 285 -22.33 -17.87 21.58
C SER A 285 -22.91 -19.19 22.07
N ASP A 286 -24.23 -19.27 22.24
CA ASP A 286 -24.92 -20.53 22.61
C ASP A 286 -24.87 -21.59 21.48
N MET A 287 -24.50 -21.18 20.26
CA MET A 287 -24.23 -22.08 19.14
C MET A 287 -22.82 -22.68 19.18
N THR A 288 -21.98 -22.32 20.15
CA THR A 288 -20.58 -22.78 20.21
C THR A 288 -20.52 -24.26 20.59
N THR A 289 -19.96 -25.07 19.68
CA THR A 289 -19.73 -26.50 19.87
C THR A 289 -18.34 -26.79 20.45
N GLU A 290 -17.32 -26.06 19.99
CA GLU A 290 -15.96 -26.04 20.55
C GLU A 290 -15.30 -24.66 20.44
N LEU A 291 -14.26 -24.45 21.24
CA LEU A 291 -13.25 -23.40 21.07
C LEU A 291 -11.97 -24.00 20.47
N ARG A 292 -11.60 -23.53 19.28
CA ARG A 292 -10.44 -23.99 18.52
C ARG A 292 -9.25 -23.04 18.72
N ALA A 293 -8.05 -23.60 18.86
CA ALA A 293 -6.83 -22.81 19.03
C ALA A 293 -6.50 -22.02 17.75
N ILE A 294 -6.02 -20.78 17.90
CA ILE A 294 -5.56 -19.96 16.78
C ILE A 294 -4.03 -20.00 16.75
N ALA A 295 -3.47 -20.54 15.67
CA ALA A 295 -2.03 -20.68 15.49
C ALA A 295 -1.37 -19.32 15.20
N ASP A 296 -1.76 -18.67 14.10
CA ASP A 296 -1.32 -17.31 13.77
C ASP A 296 -2.15 -16.28 14.54
N GLN A 297 -1.69 -15.97 15.76
CA GLN A 297 -2.34 -15.02 16.66
C GLN A 297 -2.14 -13.56 16.21
N THR A 298 -2.63 -13.23 15.02
CA THR A 298 -2.78 -11.86 14.51
C THR A 298 -4.24 -11.65 14.10
N TYR A 299 -4.76 -10.44 14.26
CA TYR A 299 -6.12 -10.16 13.81
C TYR A 299 -6.21 -10.17 12.27
N GLN A 300 -5.10 -9.90 11.57
CA GLN A 300 -5.05 -9.91 10.12
C GLN A 300 -5.27 -11.32 9.56
N THR A 301 -4.46 -12.28 10.00
CA THR A 301 -4.56 -13.69 9.55
C THR A 301 -5.89 -14.32 9.96
N TRP A 302 -6.46 -13.93 11.10
CA TRP A 302 -7.77 -14.41 11.54
C TRP A 302 -8.94 -13.87 10.72
N LEU A 303 -8.90 -12.58 10.37
CA LEU A 303 -9.98 -11.94 9.60
C LEU A 303 -9.93 -12.32 8.11
N GLY A 304 -8.74 -12.48 7.53
CA GLY A 304 -8.56 -12.67 6.08
C GLY A 304 -8.59 -11.35 5.30
N ASP A 305 -7.85 -11.28 4.21
CA ASP A 305 -7.64 -10.03 3.47
C ASP A 305 -8.93 -9.46 2.87
N GLU A 306 -9.87 -10.30 2.42
CA GLU A 306 -11.15 -9.87 1.86
C GLU A 306 -12.03 -9.17 2.90
N TYR A 307 -12.07 -9.71 4.12
CA TYR A 307 -12.80 -9.10 5.22
C TYR A 307 -12.09 -7.82 5.71
N LEU A 308 -10.76 -7.81 5.76
CA LEU A 308 -9.97 -6.60 6.07
C LEU A 308 -10.19 -5.49 5.04
N GLN A 309 -10.28 -5.81 3.74
CA GLN A 309 -10.60 -4.85 2.68
C GLN A 309 -11.99 -4.23 2.90
N ALA A 310 -13.02 -5.07 3.08
CA ALA A 310 -14.37 -4.58 3.31
C ALA A 310 -14.48 -3.75 4.60
N MET A 311 -13.88 -4.19 5.71
CA MET A 311 -13.87 -3.44 6.96
C MET A 311 -13.18 -2.08 6.83
N LYS A 312 -12.08 -1.96 6.04
CA LYS A 312 -11.45 -0.66 5.74
C LYS A 312 -12.38 0.27 4.95
N GLY A 313 -13.16 -0.28 4.01
CA GLY A 313 -14.15 0.49 3.24
C GLY A 313 -15.23 1.16 4.11
N ILE A 314 -15.55 0.57 5.28
CA ILE A 314 -16.51 1.13 6.25
C ILE A 314 -15.89 1.75 7.53
N ASP A 315 -14.58 1.63 7.77
CA ASP A 315 -13.88 2.23 8.93
C ASP A 315 -13.66 3.73 8.69
N CYS A 316 -14.78 4.44 8.64
CA CYS A 316 -14.89 5.86 8.37
C CYS A 316 -15.82 6.44 9.45
N LYS A 317 -15.27 7.20 10.40
CA LYS A 317 -16.05 7.84 11.48
C LYS A 317 -16.04 9.37 11.29
N PRO A 318 -17.19 10.06 11.21
CA PRO A 318 -17.23 11.50 10.95
C PRO A 318 -16.44 12.37 11.94
N ASP A 319 -16.31 11.95 13.20
CA ASP A 319 -15.51 12.62 14.24
C ASP A 319 -13.99 12.54 14.00
N GLN A 320 -13.55 11.68 13.09
CA GLN A 320 -12.14 11.38 12.78
C GLN A 320 -11.72 11.91 11.41
N LEU A 321 -12.64 12.56 10.69
CA LEU A 321 -12.35 13.24 9.42
C LEU A 321 -11.40 14.42 9.62
N PRO A 322 -10.40 14.61 8.73
CA PRO A 322 -9.69 15.88 8.66
C PRO A 322 -10.66 16.98 8.20
N LYS A 323 -10.65 18.15 8.85
CA LYS A 323 -11.53 19.28 8.48
C LYS A 323 -11.25 19.84 7.09
N SER A 324 -10.05 19.59 6.57
CA SER A 324 -9.64 19.99 5.24
C SER A 324 -8.69 18.96 4.62
N LEU A 325 -8.77 18.81 3.31
CA LEU A 325 -7.81 18.08 2.49
C LEU A 325 -6.86 19.09 1.83
N ARG A 326 -5.57 19.05 2.21
CA ARG A 326 -4.54 19.93 1.66
C ARG A 326 -4.03 19.36 0.34
N TRP A 327 -4.32 20.05 -0.74
CA TRP A 327 -3.92 19.72 -2.10
C TRP A 327 -2.64 20.47 -2.48
N CYS A 328 -1.65 19.74 -3.02
CA CYS A 328 -0.40 20.35 -3.47
C CYS A 328 -0.52 20.93 -4.88
N THR A 329 0.06 22.11 -5.10
CA THR A 329 0.08 22.80 -6.40
C THR A 329 1.50 23.23 -6.77
N LEU A 330 1.79 23.24 -8.07
CA LEU A 330 3.12 23.38 -8.66
C LEU A 330 3.30 24.68 -9.47
N SER A 331 2.22 25.45 -9.66
CA SER A 331 2.25 26.75 -10.33
C SER A 331 1.24 27.73 -9.73
N THR A 332 1.41 29.03 -9.99
CA THR A 332 0.46 30.07 -9.60
C THR A 332 -0.93 29.82 -10.18
N GLN A 333 -1.00 29.34 -11.43
CA GLN A 333 -2.23 28.99 -12.12
C GLN A 333 -2.95 27.80 -11.46
N GLU A 334 -2.19 26.79 -10.98
CA GLU A 334 -2.78 25.70 -10.18
C GLU A 334 -3.28 26.17 -8.81
N ILE A 335 -2.63 27.16 -8.17
CA ILE A 335 -3.17 27.77 -6.94
C ILE A 335 -4.54 28.41 -7.22
N TRP A 336 -4.69 29.13 -8.34
CA TRP A 336 -5.96 29.73 -8.74
C TRP A 336 -7.04 28.67 -9.03
N LYS A 337 -6.77 27.71 -9.92
CA LYS A 337 -7.71 26.61 -10.23
C LYS A 337 -8.08 25.81 -8.97
N CYS A 338 -7.14 25.60 -8.05
CA CYS A 338 -7.41 24.93 -6.77
C CYS A 338 -8.32 25.77 -5.84
N ALA A 339 -8.15 27.10 -5.79
CA ALA A 339 -8.99 27.98 -4.98
C ALA A 339 -10.43 28.05 -5.51
N ASP A 340 -10.60 28.05 -6.83
CA ASP A 340 -11.92 27.95 -7.47
C ASP A 340 -12.55 26.58 -7.24
N MET A 341 -11.77 25.49 -7.39
CA MET A 341 -12.20 24.12 -7.08
C MET A 341 -12.67 23.99 -5.62
N ALA A 342 -11.92 24.55 -4.67
CA ALA A 342 -12.28 24.58 -3.26
C ALA A 342 -13.59 25.34 -2.99
N SER A 343 -13.79 26.44 -3.70
CA SER A 343 -15.02 27.26 -3.60
C SER A 343 -16.22 26.52 -4.21
N ALA A 344 -16.04 25.89 -5.38
CA ALA A 344 -17.05 25.08 -6.05
C ALA A 344 -17.50 23.89 -5.20
N PHE A 345 -16.55 23.12 -4.65
CA PHE A 345 -16.84 21.95 -3.81
C PHE A 345 -17.58 22.35 -2.53
N LYS A 346 -17.15 23.45 -1.89
CA LYS A 346 -17.82 24.02 -0.71
C LYS A 346 -19.25 24.49 -1.01
N ASN A 347 -19.51 25.06 -2.19
CA ASN A 347 -20.85 25.46 -2.62
C ASN A 347 -21.81 24.27 -2.85
N LYS A 348 -21.29 23.04 -2.94
CA LYS A 348 -22.06 21.79 -2.98
C LYS A 348 -22.08 21.04 -1.64
N SER A 349 -21.54 21.63 -0.57
CA SER A 349 -21.36 21.00 0.74
C SER A 349 -20.62 19.65 0.66
N LEU A 350 -19.60 19.58 -0.20
CA LEU A 350 -18.72 18.42 -0.30
C LEU A 350 -17.59 18.52 0.73
N ASP A 351 -17.53 17.52 1.62
CA ASP A 351 -16.53 17.43 2.69
C ASP A 351 -15.59 16.23 2.48
N PRO A 352 -14.29 16.35 2.82
CA PRO A 352 -13.66 17.49 3.52
C PRO A 352 -13.38 18.69 2.60
N SER A 353 -13.45 19.90 3.17
CA SER A 353 -13.11 21.15 2.46
C SER A 353 -11.69 21.15 1.88
N LEU A 354 -11.49 21.68 0.67
CA LEU A 354 -10.15 21.77 0.07
C LEU A 354 -9.34 22.96 0.62
N GLN A 355 -8.01 22.77 0.71
CA GLN A 355 -7.03 23.82 0.97
C GLN A 355 -5.85 23.68 0.01
N CYS A 356 -5.37 24.78 -0.56
CA CYS A 356 -4.32 24.77 -1.58
C CYS A 356 -2.96 25.13 -0.97
N VAL A 357 -1.93 24.32 -1.24
CA VAL A 357 -0.56 24.52 -0.75
C VAL A 357 0.41 24.42 -1.91
N SER A 358 1.23 25.44 -2.13
CA SER A 358 2.21 25.43 -3.21
C SER A 358 3.54 24.78 -2.81
N ALA A 359 4.21 24.15 -3.77
CA ALA A 359 5.58 23.65 -3.63
C ALA A 359 6.36 23.75 -4.96
N ASP A 360 7.69 23.92 -4.87
CA ASP A 360 8.54 24.24 -6.03
C ASP A 360 8.72 23.07 -7.03
N SER A 361 8.24 21.86 -6.71
CA SER A 361 8.38 20.66 -7.55
C SER A 361 7.48 19.51 -7.08
N PRO A 362 7.20 18.51 -7.95
CA PRO A 362 6.53 17.27 -7.55
C PRO A 362 7.21 16.57 -6.36
N GLU A 363 8.54 16.55 -6.32
CA GLU A 363 9.32 15.95 -5.24
C GLU A 363 9.17 16.71 -3.91
N ALA A 364 9.05 18.04 -3.95
CA ALA A 364 8.72 18.83 -2.78
C ALA A 364 7.32 18.47 -2.24
N CYS A 365 6.31 18.32 -3.11
CA CYS A 365 4.99 17.82 -2.72
C CYS A 365 5.06 16.42 -2.10
N MET A 366 5.74 15.45 -2.72
CA MET A 366 5.87 14.08 -2.17
C MET A 366 6.46 14.09 -0.75
N LYS A 367 7.48 14.92 -0.55
CA LYS A 367 8.15 15.10 0.74
C LYS A 367 7.23 15.77 1.78
N MET A 368 6.50 16.81 1.40
CA MET A 368 5.54 17.48 2.30
C MET A 368 4.39 16.54 2.70
N ILE A 369 3.94 15.65 1.81
CA ILE A 369 2.94 14.63 2.11
C ILE A 369 3.51 13.55 3.05
N GLN A 370 4.75 13.09 2.82
CA GLN A 370 5.45 12.21 3.78
C GLN A 370 5.60 12.86 5.17
N GLN A 371 5.81 14.19 5.23
CA GLN A 371 5.86 14.97 6.47
C GLN A 371 4.48 15.33 7.05
N LYS A 372 3.38 14.98 6.36
CA LYS A 372 1.99 15.32 6.69
C LYS A 372 1.71 16.83 6.76
N GLU A 373 2.50 17.62 6.03
CA GLU A 373 2.34 19.07 5.83
C GLU A 373 1.32 19.37 4.71
N VAL A 374 1.14 18.43 3.78
CA VAL A 374 0.13 18.38 2.71
C VAL A 374 -0.49 16.97 2.70
N ASP A 375 -1.65 16.75 2.07
CA ASP A 375 -2.37 15.47 2.10
C ASP A 375 -2.41 14.74 0.74
N ALA A 376 -2.53 15.48 -0.38
CA ALA A 376 -2.74 14.92 -1.72
C ALA A 376 -2.03 15.72 -2.83
N VAL A 377 -1.64 15.03 -3.92
CA VAL A 377 -1.12 15.64 -5.17
C VAL A 377 -1.35 14.70 -6.36
N THR A 378 -1.72 15.23 -7.53
CA THR A 378 -1.80 14.43 -8.78
C THR A 378 -0.40 14.26 -9.38
N LEU A 379 -0.01 13.03 -9.71
CA LEU A 379 1.30 12.70 -10.27
C LEU A 379 1.19 11.82 -11.52
N ASN A 380 2.18 11.95 -12.42
CA ASN A 380 2.36 11.08 -13.59
C ASN A 380 3.05 9.75 -13.21
N GLY A 381 3.08 8.77 -14.11
CA GLY A 381 3.65 7.43 -13.84
C GLY A 381 5.08 7.42 -13.28
N GLY A 382 5.97 8.31 -13.73
CA GLY A 382 7.35 8.38 -13.24
C GLY A 382 7.44 8.95 -11.83
N ASP A 383 6.64 9.98 -11.55
CA ASP A 383 6.52 10.58 -10.22
C ASP A 383 5.74 9.68 -9.24
N ILE A 384 4.75 8.89 -9.68
CA ILE A 384 4.08 7.87 -8.88
C ILE A 384 5.08 6.80 -8.42
N TYR A 385 5.97 6.34 -9.31
CA TYR A 385 7.06 5.41 -8.94
C TYR A 385 7.95 6.02 -7.86
N LYS A 386 8.34 7.29 -8.01
CA LYS A 386 9.19 8.00 -7.05
C LYS A 386 8.48 8.20 -5.70
N ALA A 387 7.22 8.63 -5.73
CA ALA A 387 6.35 8.82 -4.58
C ALA A 387 6.16 7.53 -3.77
N GLY A 388 5.89 6.41 -4.43
CA GLY A 388 5.76 5.11 -3.77
C GLY A 388 7.08 4.57 -3.25
N LYS A 389 8.09 4.41 -4.13
CA LYS A 389 9.36 3.75 -3.79
C LYS A 389 10.27 4.56 -2.85
N THR A 390 10.20 5.90 -2.90
CA THR A 390 11.07 6.79 -2.11
C THR A 390 10.35 7.43 -0.93
N TYR A 391 9.09 7.83 -1.12
CA TYR A 391 8.32 8.57 -0.10
C TYR A 391 7.30 7.71 0.65
N GLY A 392 6.99 6.50 0.17
CA GLY A 392 6.02 5.59 0.78
C GLY A 392 4.56 5.98 0.52
N LEU A 393 4.28 6.79 -0.51
CA LEU A 393 2.93 7.26 -0.82
C LEU A 393 2.12 6.21 -1.59
N VAL A 394 0.80 6.27 -1.46
CA VAL A 394 -0.16 5.36 -2.10
C VAL A 394 -1.13 6.12 -3.00
N PRO A 395 -1.62 5.52 -4.10
CA PRO A 395 -2.68 6.12 -4.92
C PRO A 395 -4.02 6.07 -4.17
N ALA A 396 -4.80 7.14 -4.26
CA ALA A 396 -6.15 7.22 -3.71
C ALA A 396 -7.24 7.18 -4.79
N ALA A 397 -6.97 7.83 -5.94
CA ALA A 397 -7.82 7.86 -7.11
C ALA A 397 -6.94 8.08 -8.36
N GLY A 398 -7.47 7.82 -9.56
CA GLY A 398 -6.77 8.10 -10.82
C GLY A 398 -7.60 8.83 -11.84
N GLU A 399 -6.93 9.38 -12.85
CA GLU A 399 -7.57 9.86 -14.08
C GLU A 399 -8.04 8.66 -14.92
N GLY A 400 -9.19 8.78 -15.55
CA GLY A 400 -9.70 7.91 -16.60
C GLY A 400 -9.93 8.71 -17.88
N TYR A 401 -9.79 8.06 -19.03
CA TYR A 401 -9.85 8.70 -20.36
C TYR A 401 -10.90 8.00 -21.26
N PRO A 402 -11.43 8.66 -22.31
CA PRO A 402 -12.59 8.13 -23.05
C PRO A 402 -12.40 6.73 -23.67
N ASP A 403 -11.18 6.42 -24.14
CA ASP A 403 -10.82 5.12 -24.74
C ASP A 403 -10.88 3.96 -23.73
N THR A 404 -10.98 4.25 -22.43
CA THR A 404 -10.68 3.31 -21.35
C THR A 404 -11.93 2.97 -20.54
N ILE A 405 -12.75 2.05 -21.09
CA ILE A 405 -14.10 1.72 -20.59
C ILE A 405 -14.13 1.42 -19.07
N MET A 406 -13.08 0.79 -18.52
CA MET A 406 -12.92 0.60 -17.05
C MET A 406 -11.47 0.74 -16.53
N SER A 407 -10.49 1.13 -17.36
CA SER A 407 -9.07 1.01 -17.03
C SER A 407 -8.36 2.36 -16.87
N SER A 408 -7.72 2.61 -15.73
CA SER A 408 -6.86 3.78 -15.50
C SER A 408 -5.51 3.71 -16.22
N SER A 409 -5.52 3.39 -17.52
CA SER A 409 -4.33 3.07 -18.30
C SER A 409 -4.59 2.99 -19.79
N TYR A 410 -3.64 3.46 -20.60
CA TYR A 410 -3.64 3.27 -22.05
C TYR A 410 -2.43 2.44 -22.48
N TYR A 411 -2.59 1.57 -23.49
CA TYR A 411 -1.47 0.82 -24.02
C TYR A 411 -0.55 1.71 -24.87
N ALA A 412 0.77 1.62 -24.63
CA ALA A 412 1.81 2.20 -25.47
C ALA A 412 2.19 1.23 -26.60
N VAL A 413 2.21 1.73 -27.83
CA VAL A 413 2.43 0.92 -29.03
C VAL A 413 3.46 1.56 -29.97
N ALA A 414 4.10 0.72 -30.77
CA ALA A 414 4.91 1.12 -31.91
C ALA A 414 4.11 0.89 -33.20
N LEU A 415 3.56 1.97 -33.77
CA LEU A 415 2.89 1.97 -35.07
C LEU A 415 3.91 2.00 -36.21
N VAL A 416 3.59 1.28 -37.28
CA VAL A 416 4.33 1.24 -38.55
C VAL A 416 3.35 1.17 -39.71
N HIS A 417 3.77 1.53 -40.93
CA HIS A 417 2.97 1.31 -42.14
C HIS A 417 2.76 -0.19 -42.43
N ARG A 418 1.61 -0.53 -42.99
CA ARG A 418 1.29 -1.84 -43.56
C ARG A 418 1.94 -2.00 -44.94
N ASN A 419 3.24 -2.25 -44.97
CA ASN A 419 3.98 -2.51 -46.21
C ASN A 419 4.48 -3.96 -46.27
N PRO A 420 3.89 -4.85 -47.10
CA PRO A 420 4.34 -6.25 -47.21
C PRO A 420 5.67 -6.41 -47.95
N LEU A 421 6.11 -5.42 -48.73
CA LEU A 421 7.38 -5.46 -49.49
C LEU A 421 8.58 -4.94 -48.69
N ASN A 422 8.35 -4.22 -47.59
CA ASN A 422 9.37 -3.70 -46.67
C ASN A 422 8.88 -3.88 -45.23
N ALA A 423 8.38 -5.08 -44.92
CA ALA A 423 7.95 -5.44 -43.58
C ALA A 423 9.18 -5.64 -42.69
N PHE A 424 9.12 -5.09 -41.47
CA PHE A 424 10.20 -5.16 -40.49
C PHE A 424 9.63 -5.34 -39.07
N THR A 425 10.45 -5.86 -38.16
CA THR A 425 10.09 -6.22 -36.78
C THR A 425 10.79 -5.31 -35.75
N ILE A 426 10.60 -5.57 -34.45
CA ILE A 426 11.35 -4.91 -33.38
C ILE A 426 12.87 -5.13 -33.48
N HIS A 427 13.31 -6.26 -34.04
CA HIS A 427 14.73 -6.60 -34.22
C HIS A 427 15.41 -5.72 -35.29
N ASP A 428 14.62 -5.18 -36.23
CA ASP A 428 15.06 -4.47 -37.42
C ASP A 428 14.99 -2.93 -37.26
N LEU A 429 14.72 -2.44 -36.04
CA LEU A 429 14.56 -1.02 -35.75
C LEU A 429 15.87 -0.21 -35.82
N LYS A 430 17.03 -0.87 -35.79
CA LYS A 430 18.33 -0.20 -35.87
C LYS A 430 18.52 0.42 -37.26
N GLY A 431 18.81 1.71 -37.31
CA GLY A 431 18.96 2.49 -38.55
C GLY A 431 17.65 2.97 -39.16
N LYS A 432 16.49 2.63 -38.59
CA LYS A 432 15.19 3.19 -38.99
C LYS A 432 15.04 4.64 -38.51
N LYS A 433 14.07 5.34 -39.08
CA LYS A 433 13.64 6.70 -38.70
C LYS A 433 12.50 6.66 -37.68
N SER A 434 12.57 7.43 -36.61
CA SER A 434 11.62 7.30 -35.48
C SER A 434 10.88 8.59 -35.08
N CYS A 435 9.58 8.47 -34.82
CA CYS A 435 8.69 9.54 -34.41
C CYS A 435 8.27 9.36 -32.94
N HIS A 436 8.56 10.34 -32.09
CA HIS A 436 8.32 10.30 -30.65
C HIS A 436 7.45 11.48 -30.21
N THR A 437 6.54 11.28 -29.25
CA THR A 437 5.61 12.35 -28.80
C THR A 437 6.29 13.52 -28.05
N GLY A 438 7.56 13.34 -27.67
CA GLY A 438 8.39 14.30 -26.97
C GLY A 438 9.38 13.61 -26.01
N TYR A 439 10.50 14.28 -25.73
CA TYR A 439 11.52 13.81 -24.80
C TYR A 439 10.92 13.55 -23.40
N GLU A 440 11.30 12.43 -22.76
CA GLU A 440 10.80 11.99 -21.43
C GLU A 440 9.29 11.74 -21.33
N ARG A 441 8.54 11.69 -22.45
CA ARG A 441 7.10 11.34 -22.42
C ARG A 441 6.88 9.83 -22.34
N THR A 442 5.79 9.42 -21.69
CA THR A 442 5.60 8.04 -21.24
C THR A 442 5.56 7.00 -22.35
N ALA A 443 4.56 7.03 -23.24
CA ALA A 443 4.49 6.10 -24.38
C ALA A 443 5.42 6.49 -25.54
N GLY A 444 5.81 7.77 -25.65
CA GLY A 444 6.65 8.26 -26.76
C GLY A 444 8.14 8.05 -26.58
N TRP A 445 8.64 7.94 -25.34
CA TRP A 445 10.07 7.85 -25.03
C TRP A 445 10.35 6.82 -23.93
N ASN A 446 9.70 6.93 -22.78
CA ASN A 446 10.05 6.16 -21.59
C ASN A 446 9.83 4.65 -21.76
N VAL A 447 8.66 4.26 -22.26
CA VAL A 447 8.37 2.85 -22.61
C VAL A 447 9.25 2.36 -23.76
N PRO A 448 9.26 2.98 -24.96
CA PRO A 448 9.99 2.42 -26.09
C PRO A 448 11.49 2.33 -25.88
N ILE A 449 12.12 3.35 -25.29
CA ILE A 449 13.56 3.32 -25.04
C ILE A 449 13.90 2.35 -23.88
N GLY A 450 13.07 2.29 -22.83
CA GLY A 450 13.21 1.29 -21.77
C GLY A 450 13.12 -0.15 -22.28
N THR A 451 12.13 -0.47 -23.13
CA THR A 451 11.99 -1.79 -23.76
C THR A 451 13.22 -2.15 -24.61
N LEU A 452 13.69 -1.22 -25.46
CA LEU A 452 14.87 -1.46 -26.31
C LEU A 452 16.17 -1.62 -25.51
N ILE A 453 16.31 -0.96 -24.36
CA ILE A 453 17.43 -1.18 -23.42
C ILE A 453 17.30 -2.55 -22.74
N LYS A 454 16.13 -2.87 -22.20
CA LYS A 454 15.85 -4.15 -21.51
C LYS A 454 16.09 -5.36 -22.41
N GLN A 455 15.71 -5.28 -23.68
CA GLN A 455 15.94 -6.34 -24.68
C GLN A 455 17.36 -6.30 -25.28
N GLY A 456 18.21 -5.36 -24.87
CA GLY A 456 19.62 -5.30 -25.25
C GLY A 456 19.91 -4.75 -26.65
N PHE A 457 18.91 -4.21 -27.34
CA PHE A 457 19.07 -3.53 -28.65
C PHE A 457 19.82 -2.20 -28.50
N ILE A 458 19.52 -1.45 -27.44
CA ILE A 458 20.21 -0.20 -27.07
C ILE A 458 21.05 -0.46 -25.82
N LYS A 459 22.32 -0.02 -25.84
CA LYS A 459 23.25 -0.14 -24.71
C LYS A 459 23.83 1.24 -24.38
N PRO A 460 23.32 1.95 -23.35
CA PRO A 460 23.75 3.32 -23.06
C PRO A 460 25.15 3.43 -22.46
N ASP A 461 26.14 3.75 -23.30
CA ASP A 461 27.49 4.08 -22.85
C ASP A 461 27.46 5.28 -21.87
N GLY A 462 28.12 5.11 -20.71
CA GLY A 462 28.26 6.17 -19.72
C GLY A 462 26.95 6.78 -19.23
N CYS A 463 25.85 6.02 -19.23
CA CYS A 463 24.50 6.47 -18.88
C CYS A 463 23.86 7.49 -19.84
N ASN A 464 24.45 7.76 -21.02
CA ASN A 464 23.86 8.72 -21.97
C ASN A 464 22.83 8.05 -22.90
N THR A 465 21.63 7.81 -22.35
CA THR A 465 20.50 7.23 -23.09
C THR A 465 20.15 8.01 -24.36
N ALA A 466 20.13 9.35 -24.31
CA ALA A 466 19.81 10.18 -25.48
C ALA A 466 20.80 9.94 -26.64
N LYS A 467 22.12 9.90 -26.36
CA LYS A 467 23.16 9.56 -27.34
C LYS A 467 23.01 8.14 -27.87
N ALA A 468 22.69 7.18 -27.01
CA ALA A 468 22.50 5.79 -27.42
C ALA A 468 21.31 5.63 -28.38
N VAL A 469 20.21 6.34 -28.15
CA VAL A 469 19.06 6.41 -29.06
C VAL A 469 19.42 7.09 -30.39
N ALA A 470 20.12 8.22 -30.34
CA ALA A 470 20.62 8.93 -31.52
C ALA A 470 21.66 8.14 -32.36
N THR A 471 22.25 7.10 -31.78
CA THR A 471 23.17 6.17 -32.47
C THR A 471 22.44 4.90 -32.96
N PHE A 472 21.20 4.67 -32.48
CA PHE A 472 20.41 3.48 -32.80
C PHE A 472 19.44 3.74 -33.95
N PHE A 473 18.71 4.85 -33.94
CA PHE A 473 17.93 5.34 -35.09
C PHE A 473 18.81 6.20 -36.01
N SER A 474 18.50 6.26 -37.30
CA SER A 474 19.28 7.07 -38.25
C SER A 474 18.98 8.57 -38.12
N GLU A 475 17.71 8.90 -37.94
CA GLU A 475 17.18 10.23 -37.64
C GLU A 475 15.92 10.07 -36.78
N SER A 476 15.61 11.03 -35.92
CA SER A 476 14.36 11.03 -35.15
C SER A 476 13.66 12.40 -35.17
N CYS A 477 12.39 12.42 -34.76
CA CYS A 477 11.80 13.60 -34.15
C CYS A 477 11.44 13.30 -32.69
N VAL A 478 12.09 14.01 -31.77
CA VAL A 478 11.92 13.92 -30.31
C VAL A 478 11.73 15.35 -29.76
N PRO A 479 10.52 15.92 -29.87
CA PRO A 479 10.22 17.28 -29.40
C PRO A 479 10.70 17.56 -27.97
N GLY A 480 11.41 18.67 -27.78
CA GLY A 480 12.12 19.03 -26.55
C GLY A 480 13.55 18.47 -26.43
N ALA A 481 14.08 17.78 -27.45
CA ALA A 481 15.49 17.36 -27.52
C ALA A 481 16.43 18.44 -28.10
N ASN A 482 15.92 19.64 -28.39
CA ASN A 482 16.65 20.83 -28.87
C ASN A 482 17.65 21.44 -27.86
N GLN A 483 17.98 20.73 -26.78
CA GLN A 483 18.81 21.20 -25.67
C GLN A 483 20.30 21.00 -25.99
N LYS A 484 21.16 21.98 -25.68
CA LYS A 484 22.58 22.03 -26.12
C LYS A 484 23.45 20.81 -25.77
N TYR A 485 23.04 19.96 -24.83
CA TYR A 485 23.75 18.75 -24.42
C TYR A 485 23.13 17.43 -24.94
N LEU A 486 22.02 17.51 -25.67
CA LEU A 486 21.37 16.39 -26.33
C LEU A 486 21.83 16.29 -27.81
N PRO A 487 21.82 15.09 -28.42
CA PRO A 487 22.26 14.92 -29.80
C PRO A 487 21.27 15.56 -30.80
N PRO A 488 21.73 16.36 -31.78
CA PRO A 488 20.85 17.04 -32.74
C PRO A 488 20.08 16.05 -33.65
N GLU A 489 20.58 14.83 -33.83
CA GLU A 489 19.96 13.78 -34.63
C GLU A 489 18.56 13.42 -34.13
N LEU A 490 18.30 13.63 -32.83
CA LEU A 490 16.97 13.46 -32.21
C LEU A 490 15.93 14.47 -32.72
N CYS A 491 16.35 15.58 -33.34
CA CYS A 491 15.48 16.63 -33.88
C CYS A 491 15.45 16.68 -35.42
N ASN A 492 16.22 15.83 -36.12
CA ASN A 492 16.38 15.92 -37.58
C ASN A 492 15.05 15.88 -38.34
N LEU A 493 14.14 14.97 -37.97
CA LEU A 493 12.84 14.78 -38.65
C LEU A 493 11.76 15.81 -38.28
N CYS A 494 11.96 16.59 -37.21
CA CYS A 494 10.97 17.56 -36.74
C CYS A 494 10.75 18.68 -37.77
N LYS A 495 9.53 19.23 -37.87
CA LYS A 495 9.13 20.15 -38.96
C LYS A 495 8.82 21.58 -38.54
N GLY A 496 8.77 21.85 -37.23
CA GLY A 496 8.31 23.14 -36.70
C GLY A 496 6.87 23.44 -37.07
N ASP A 497 6.50 24.71 -37.02
CA ASP A 497 5.23 25.24 -37.54
C ASP A 497 5.24 25.33 -39.08
N ASP A 498 4.16 25.84 -39.67
CA ASP A 498 4.04 25.97 -41.14
C ASP A 498 5.04 26.96 -41.77
N ARG A 499 5.79 27.74 -40.97
CA ARG A 499 6.91 28.59 -41.41
C ARG A 499 8.27 27.93 -41.15
N GLY A 500 8.29 26.71 -40.61
CA GLY A 500 9.50 25.99 -40.19
C GLY A 500 10.16 26.54 -38.93
N GLN A 501 9.49 27.45 -38.21
CA GLN A 501 9.98 27.99 -36.94
C GLN A 501 9.56 27.03 -35.80
N ASN A 502 10.10 27.23 -34.59
CA ASN A 502 9.79 26.38 -33.42
C ASN A 502 10.09 24.87 -33.64
N LYS A 503 11.04 24.53 -34.53
CA LYS A 503 11.43 23.14 -34.81
C LYS A 503 11.96 22.44 -33.55
N CYS A 504 11.39 21.27 -33.27
CA CYS A 504 11.69 20.43 -32.12
C CYS A 504 11.36 21.06 -30.76
N GLU A 505 10.49 22.08 -30.69
CA GLU A 505 9.99 22.60 -29.41
C GLU A 505 9.04 21.60 -28.71
N LYS A 506 8.95 21.66 -27.38
CA LYS A 506 8.17 20.70 -26.56
C LYS A 506 6.69 21.09 -26.40
N ASP A 507 6.09 21.69 -27.42
CA ASP A 507 4.69 22.13 -27.45
C ASP A 507 4.09 22.09 -28.87
N SER A 508 2.81 22.45 -29.00
CA SER A 508 2.01 22.35 -30.22
C SER A 508 2.46 23.23 -31.39
N ARG A 509 3.46 24.11 -31.22
CA ARG A 509 4.09 24.82 -32.35
C ARG A 509 4.90 23.87 -33.25
N GLU A 510 5.46 22.80 -32.69
CA GLU A 510 6.05 21.72 -33.49
C GLU A 510 4.93 20.79 -34.01
N ARG A 511 4.72 20.75 -35.32
CA ARG A 511 3.65 19.93 -35.94
C ARG A 511 3.79 18.43 -35.68
N TYR A 512 4.98 17.96 -35.28
CA TYR A 512 5.22 16.57 -34.84
C TYR A 512 5.19 16.36 -33.31
N PHE A 513 4.71 17.34 -32.53
CA PHE A 513 4.53 17.20 -31.08
C PHE A 513 3.32 16.33 -30.70
N GLY A 514 3.45 15.61 -29.58
CA GLY A 514 2.35 14.86 -28.99
C GLY A 514 1.96 13.60 -29.75
N TYR A 515 0.82 13.03 -29.38
CA TYR A 515 0.33 11.78 -29.96
C TYR A 515 -0.03 11.94 -31.44
N SER A 516 -0.83 12.96 -31.76
CA SER A 516 -1.18 13.32 -33.13
C SER A 516 0.05 13.65 -33.98
N GLY A 517 0.98 14.47 -33.48
CA GLY A 517 2.19 14.83 -34.22
C GLY A 517 3.15 13.67 -34.46
N ALA A 518 3.33 12.77 -33.49
CA ALA A 518 4.15 11.58 -33.70
C ALA A 518 3.52 10.60 -34.70
N PHE A 519 2.18 10.44 -34.68
CA PHE A 519 1.47 9.67 -35.70
C PHE A 519 1.53 10.35 -37.08
N ARG A 520 1.40 11.68 -37.14
CA ARG A 520 1.54 12.49 -38.36
C ARG A 520 2.93 12.34 -38.99
N CYS A 521 3.99 12.30 -38.19
CA CYS A 521 5.36 12.04 -38.63
C CYS A 521 5.52 10.68 -39.35
N LEU A 522 4.79 9.65 -38.89
CA LEU A 522 4.69 8.36 -39.59
C LEU A 522 3.77 8.46 -40.83
N ALA A 523 2.58 9.05 -40.72
CA ALA A 523 1.60 9.14 -41.80
C ALA A 523 2.13 9.92 -43.02
N GLU A 524 2.84 11.03 -42.79
CA GLU A 524 3.57 11.80 -43.81
C GLU A 524 4.88 11.12 -44.28
N LYS A 525 5.11 9.85 -43.90
CA LYS A 525 6.27 9.01 -44.28
C LYS A 525 7.63 9.64 -43.98
N THR A 526 7.69 10.51 -42.96
CA THR A 526 8.93 11.16 -42.54
C THR A 526 9.71 10.30 -41.54
N GLY A 527 9.02 9.44 -40.76
CA GLY A 527 9.62 8.31 -40.04
C GLY A 527 9.04 6.95 -40.45
N ASP A 528 9.75 5.87 -40.11
CA ASP A 528 9.35 4.47 -40.34
C ASP A 528 8.45 3.93 -39.22
N VAL A 529 8.63 4.42 -37.98
CA VAL A 529 7.94 3.99 -36.77
C VAL A 529 7.50 5.18 -35.91
N ALA A 530 6.31 5.10 -35.31
CA ALA A 530 5.82 6.08 -34.31
C ALA A 530 5.46 5.41 -32.99
N PHE A 531 5.90 6.01 -31.88
CA PHE A 531 5.62 5.52 -30.53
C PHE A 531 4.52 6.37 -29.88
N VAL A 532 3.32 5.81 -29.71
CA VAL A 532 2.08 6.53 -29.31
C VAL A 532 1.19 5.69 -28.37
N LYS A 533 0.03 6.22 -27.96
CA LYS A 533 -1.03 5.42 -27.35
C LYS A 533 -1.80 4.65 -28.45
N HIS A 534 -2.26 3.44 -28.12
CA HIS A 534 -3.03 2.57 -29.03
C HIS A 534 -4.21 3.27 -29.73
N SER A 535 -4.96 4.13 -29.03
CA SER A 535 -6.12 4.81 -29.59
C SER A 535 -5.79 5.91 -30.60
N THR A 536 -4.55 6.39 -30.68
CA THR A 536 -4.18 7.51 -31.58
C THR A 536 -4.36 7.22 -33.06
N VAL A 537 -4.27 5.97 -33.49
CA VAL A 537 -4.70 5.60 -34.85
C VAL A 537 -6.22 5.74 -34.99
N PHE A 538 -7.01 5.16 -34.08
CA PHE A 538 -8.47 5.24 -34.11
C PHE A 538 -9.05 6.65 -33.89
N GLU A 539 -8.31 7.58 -33.29
CA GLU A 539 -8.65 9.01 -33.18
C GLU A 539 -8.44 9.75 -34.51
N LEU A 540 -7.52 9.29 -35.36
CA LEU A 540 -6.94 10.04 -36.48
C LEU A 540 -7.04 9.34 -37.84
N THR A 541 -7.84 8.27 -37.94
CA THR A 541 -8.16 7.56 -39.19
C THR A 541 -9.67 7.36 -39.34
N ASP A 542 -10.07 6.74 -40.45
CA ASP A 542 -11.43 6.26 -40.73
C ASP A 542 -12.49 7.37 -40.66
N GLY A 543 -12.11 8.58 -41.08
CA GLY A 543 -12.98 9.76 -41.15
C GLY A 543 -13.24 10.46 -39.81
N LYS A 544 -12.62 10.05 -38.70
CA LYS A 544 -12.88 10.67 -37.38
C LYS A 544 -12.17 12.00 -37.13
N SER A 545 -11.12 12.31 -37.90
CA SER A 545 -10.38 13.57 -37.78
C SER A 545 -10.78 14.56 -38.86
N THR A 546 -11.03 15.81 -38.45
CA THR A 546 -11.27 16.95 -39.34
C THR A 546 -9.98 17.53 -39.94
N GLU A 547 -8.81 17.13 -39.43
CA GLU A 547 -7.50 17.63 -39.88
C GLU A 547 -7.20 17.26 -41.34
N PRO A 548 -6.85 18.21 -42.23
CA PRO A 548 -6.63 17.93 -43.66
C PRO A 548 -5.56 16.87 -43.99
N TRP A 549 -4.60 16.63 -43.10
CA TRP A 549 -3.57 15.58 -43.26
C TRP A 549 -4.07 14.18 -42.86
N ALA A 550 -5.17 14.09 -42.13
CA ALA A 550 -5.70 12.86 -41.52
C ALA A 550 -7.01 12.37 -42.16
N GLN A 551 -7.80 13.26 -42.78
CA GLN A 551 -9.13 12.97 -43.35
C GLN A 551 -9.22 11.71 -44.24
N THR A 552 -8.14 11.35 -44.95
CA THR A 552 -8.10 10.23 -45.92
C THR A 552 -7.41 8.96 -45.39
N LEU A 553 -6.84 8.98 -44.18
CA LEU A 553 -6.12 7.85 -43.60
C LEU A 553 -7.08 6.75 -43.11
N LYS A 554 -6.72 5.48 -43.29
CA LYS A 554 -7.46 4.34 -42.72
C LYS A 554 -6.64 3.63 -41.65
N SER A 555 -7.31 3.09 -40.63
CA SER A 555 -6.62 2.29 -39.60
C SER A 555 -5.99 1.02 -40.19
N SER A 556 -6.56 0.49 -41.27
CA SER A 556 -6.02 -0.65 -42.02
C SER A 556 -4.61 -0.45 -42.58
N ASP A 557 -4.21 0.80 -42.80
CA ASP A 557 -2.97 1.18 -43.48
C ASP A 557 -1.75 1.10 -42.54
N PHE A 558 -2.00 0.83 -41.26
CA PHE A 558 -1.01 0.73 -40.19
C PHE A 558 -1.05 -0.64 -39.50
N GLN A 559 0.04 -0.99 -38.82
CA GLN A 559 0.18 -2.19 -38.00
C GLN A 559 0.99 -1.88 -36.74
N LEU A 560 0.92 -2.79 -35.77
CA LEU A 560 1.67 -2.74 -34.52
C LEU A 560 2.92 -3.62 -34.62
N LEU A 561 4.06 -3.17 -34.07
CA LEU A 561 5.18 -4.05 -33.75
C LEU A 561 5.03 -4.58 -32.32
N CYS A 562 5.09 -5.90 -32.14
CA CYS A 562 4.93 -6.53 -30.83
C CYS A 562 6.31 -6.81 -30.18
N PRO A 563 6.47 -6.74 -28.84
CA PRO A 563 7.76 -6.97 -28.18
C PRO A 563 8.35 -8.37 -28.35
N ASN A 564 7.55 -9.34 -28.78
CA ASN A 564 7.96 -10.71 -29.11
C ASN A 564 8.43 -10.89 -30.57
N GLY A 565 8.55 -9.79 -31.35
CA GLY A 565 8.96 -9.81 -32.75
C GLY A 565 7.81 -9.94 -33.76
N ALA A 566 6.58 -10.26 -33.30
CA ALA A 566 5.42 -10.34 -34.18
C ALA A 566 4.96 -8.96 -34.69
N ARG A 567 4.06 -8.98 -35.68
CA ARG A 567 3.27 -7.83 -36.13
C ARG A 567 1.79 -8.14 -35.94
N ALA A 568 0.99 -7.15 -35.59
CA ALA A 568 -0.44 -7.30 -35.36
C ALA A 568 -1.25 -6.18 -36.03
N GLU A 569 -2.55 -6.43 -36.22
CA GLU A 569 -3.49 -5.39 -36.63
C GLU A 569 -3.69 -4.38 -35.50
N VAL A 570 -3.99 -3.12 -35.82
CA VAL A 570 -4.08 -2.06 -34.80
C VAL A 570 -5.17 -2.28 -33.74
N SER A 571 -6.16 -3.13 -34.02
CA SER A 571 -7.20 -3.56 -33.08
C SER A 571 -6.71 -4.55 -32.01
N GLN A 572 -5.59 -5.24 -32.24
CA GLN A 572 -5.03 -6.27 -31.36
C GLN A 572 -4.05 -5.68 -30.31
N TYR A 573 -4.24 -4.39 -29.96
CA TYR A 573 -3.34 -3.66 -29.07
C TYR A 573 -3.28 -4.21 -27.64
N THR A 574 -4.31 -4.94 -27.18
CA THR A 574 -4.33 -5.62 -25.89
C THR A 574 -3.21 -6.67 -25.78
N ASP A 575 -2.94 -7.37 -26.87
CA ASP A 575 -2.00 -8.48 -26.94
C ASP A 575 -0.66 -8.04 -27.57
N CYS A 576 -0.69 -6.98 -28.38
CA CYS A 576 0.47 -6.38 -29.05
C CYS A 576 0.70 -4.93 -28.59
N ASN A 577 1.21 -4.77 -27.37
CA ASN A 577 1.69 -3.49 -26.84
C ASN A 577 3.05 -3.63 -26.16
N TRP A 578 3.72 -2.51 -25.94
CA TRP A 578 5.05 -2.46 -25.32
C TRP A 578 4.98 -2.26 -23.80
N ALA A 579 3.95 -1.56 -23.34
CA ALA A 579 3.50 -1.58 -21.95
C ALA A 579 2.07 -1.04 -21.85
N GLN A 580 1.32 -1.54 -20.87
CA GLN A 580 0.16 -0.82 -20.32
C GLN A 580 0.69 0.39 -19.54
N VAL A 581 0.45 1.61 -20.03
CA VAL A 581 0.87 2.84 -19.36
C VAL A 581 -0.21 3.29 -18.37
N PRO A 582 0.12 3.45 -17.08
CA PRO A 582 -0.81 3.95 -16.08
C PRO A 582 -1.19 5.42 -16.36
N ALA A 583 -2.44 5.75 -16.10
CA ALA A 583 -2.92 7.13 -15.99
C ALA A 583 -2.31 7.82 -14.75
N HIS A 584 -2.45 9.14 -14.71
CA HIS A 584 -2.08 9.91 -13.53
C HIS A 584 -2.91 9.49 -12.30
N ALA A 585 -2.35 9.67 -11.11
CA ALA A 585 -2.98 9.32 -9.85
C ALA A 585 -2.82 10.39 -8.79
N VAL A 586 -3.86 10.56 -7.98
CA VAL A 586 -3.85 11.36 -6.76
C VAL A 586 -3.13 10.53 -5.69
N MET A 587 -1.89 10.92 -5.37
CA MET A 587 -1.03 10.23 -4.41
C MET A 587 -1.14 10.88 -3.02
N VAL A 588 -1.25 10.04 -1.97
CA VAL A 588 -1.49 10.44 -0.59
C VAL A 588 -0.59 9.68 0.40
N HIS A 589 -0.51 10.15 1.65
CA HIS A 589 0.13 9.42 2.75
C HIS A 589 -0.68 8.14 3.10
N PRO A 590 -0.07 6.99 3.45
CA PRO A 590 -0.81 5.75 3.78
C PRO A 590 -1.90 5.87 4.86
N ASP A 591 -1.65 6.66 5.91
CA ASP A 591 -2.65 6.99 6.94
C ASP A 591 -3.85 7.83 6.45
N THR A 592 -3.79 8.41 5.24
CA THR A 592 -4.91 9.14 4.63
C THR A 592 -5.88 8.12 4.04
N ASN A 593 -7.11 8.06 4.58
CA ASN A 593 -8.15 7.17 4.08
C ASN A 593 -8.52 7.54 2.62
N ILE A 594 -8.15 6.65 1.70
CA ILE A 594 -8.28 6.83 0.25
C ILE A 594 -9.74 6.93 -0.22
N TYR A 595 -10.68 6.29 0.48
CA TYR A 595 -12.09 6.24 0.08
C TYR A 595 -12.77 7.60 0.24
N ILE A 596 -12.33 8.42 1.20
CA ILE A 596 -12.78 9.81 1.34
C ILE A 596 -12.23 10.69 0.21
N VAL A 597 -10.98 10.49 -0.20
CA VAL A 597 -10.35 11.27 -1.29
C VAL A 597 -10.99 10.92 -2.63
N TYR A 598 -11.18 9.64 -2.93
CA TYR A 598 -11.96 9.21 -4.10
C TYR A 598 -13.42 9.66 -3.99
N GLY A 599 -14.08 9.49 -2.84
CA GLY A 599 -15.47 9.88 -2.61
C GLY A 599 -15.73 11.37 -2.87
N LEU A 600 -14.85 12.24 -2.37
CA LEU A 600 -14.88 13.69 -2.62
C LEU A 600 -14.82 14.01 -4.12
N LEU A 601 -13.82 13.46 -4.83
CA LEU A 601 -13.62 13.71 -6.26
C LEU A 601 -14.73 13.11 -7.13
N ALA A 602 -15.19 11.91 -6.79
CA ALA A 602 -16.22 11.18 -7.52
C ALA A 602 -17.61 11.79 -7.37
N ASN A 603 -17.89 12.50 -6.26
CA ASN A 603 -19.13 13.28 -6.12
C ASN A 603 -18.97 14.71 -6.66
N ALA A 604 -17.75 15.25 -6.72
CA ALA A 604 -17.49 16.54 -7.36
C ALA A 604 -17.65 16.50 -8.88
N GLN A 605 -17.19 15.45 -9.55
CA GLN A 605 -17.29 15.33 -11.01
C GLN A 605 -18.73 15.24 -11.54
N GLU A 606 -19.67 14.70 -10.74
CA GLU A 606 -21.12 14.70 -11.04
C GLU A 606 -21.70 16.13 -11.15
N TYR A 607 -20.98 17.15 -10.64
CA TYR A 607 -21.30 18.57 -10.81
C TYR A 607 -20.30 19.34 -11.70
N TYR A 608 -19.05 18.89 -11.81
CA TYR A 608 -17.92 19.67 -12.34
C TYR A 608 -17.02 18.90 -13.34
N GLY A 609 -17.46 17.75 -13.85
CA GLY A 609 -16.77 16.99 -14.90
C GLY A 609 -16.87 17.61 -16.31
N THR A 610 -16.43 16.85 -17.31
CA THR A 610 -16.43 17.21 -18.75
C THR A 610 -17.78 17.77 -19.22
N ASP A 611 -18.86 17.01 -19.04
CA ASP A 611 -20.22 17.34 -19.52
C ASP A 611 -20.92 18.44 -18.70
N SER A 612 -20.28 18.99 -17.67
CA SER A 612 -20.89 20.03 -16.84
C SER A 612 -21.15 21.32 -17.63
N SER A 613 -22.31 21.95 -17.37
CA SER A 613 -22.64 23.31 -17.79
C SER A 613 -22.18 24.38 -16.79
N SER A 614 -21.43 24.01 -15.75
CA SER A 614 -20.93 24.94 -14.74
C SER A 614 -19.78 25.82 -15.25
N GLN A 615 -19.62 26.99 -14.63
CA GLN A 615 -18.51 27.91 -14.88
C GLN A 615 -17.14 27.36 -14.42
N PHE A 616 -17.14 26.43 -13.45
CA PHE A 616 -15.94 25.71 -13.04
C PHE A 616 -15.98 24.27 -13.58
N LYS A 617 -14.86 23.82 -14.14
CA LYS A 617 -14.66 22.44 -14.59
C LYS A 617 -13.35 21.88 -14.03
N MET A 618 -13.38 20.65 -13.52
CA MET A 618 -12.20 19.98 -12.97
C MET A 618 -11.17 19.66 -14.07
N PHE A 619 -11.66 19.24 -15.24
CA PHE A 619 -10.86 18.74 -16.37
C PHE A 619 -10.77 19.73 -17.54
N ASP A 620 -10.86 21.04 -17.25
CA ASP A 620 -10.47 22.09 -18.19
C ASP A 620 -9.55 23.10 -17.49
N SER A 621 -8.62 23.68 -18.24
CA SER A 621 -7.66 24.68 -17.78
C SER A 621 -7.70 25.96 -18.63
N SER A 622 -8.53 26.02 -19.67
CA SER A 622 -8.60 27.11 -20.66
C SER A 622 -8.77 28.50 -20.03
N VAL A 623 -9.63 28.60 -19.02
CA VAL A 623 -9.93 29.82 -18.23
C VAL A 623 -8.67 30.44 -17.61
N TYR A 624 -7.66 29.63 -17.30
CA TYR A 624 -6.42 30.04 -16.65
C TYR A 624 -5.27 30.34 -17.64
N ASN A 625 -5.55 30.31 -18.96
CA ASN A 625 -4.56 30.46 -20.04
C ASN A 625 -3.38 29.49 -19.94
N ALA A 626 -3.65 28.26 -19.49
CA ALA A 626 -2.70 27.16 -19.37
C ALA A 626 -3.40 25.82 -19.65
N ASN A 627 -2.63 24.73 -19.71
CA ASN A 627 -3.14 23.38 -19.92
C ASN A 627 -2.73 22.47 -18.76
N ASP A 628 -3.49 21.39 -18.55
CA ASP A 628 -3.20 20.28 -17.64
C ASP A 628 -2.98 20.68 -16.16
N LEU A 629 -3.69 21.73 -15.69
CA LEU A 629 -3.60 22.19 -14.31
C LEU A 629 -4.35 21.24 -13.36
N ILE A 630 -3.66 20.71 -12.34
CA ILE A 630 -4.15 19.76 -11.31
C ILE A 630 -4.53 18.36 -11.86
N PHE A 631 -5.20 18.30 -13.01
CA PHE A 631 -5.54 17.09 -13.75
C PHE A 631 -5.27 17.34 -15.23
N LYS A 632 -5.11 16.28 -16.03
CA LYS A 632 -5.11 16.40 -17.49
C LYS A 632 -6.42 16.98 -17.99
N ASP A 633 -6.36 17.90 -18.96
CA ASP A 633 -7.57 18.41 -19.61
C ASP A 633 -8.21 17.35 -20.54
N SER A 634 -7.49 16.27 -20.83
CA SER A 634 -8.02 15.07 -21.49
C SER A 634 -8.70 14.08 -20.53
N THR A 635 -8.90 14.43 -19.25
CA THR A 635 -9.56 13.56 -18.26
C THR A 635 -11.06 13.53 -18.50
N ASP A 636 -11.60 12.32 -18.69
CA ASP A 636 -13.03 12.06 -18.79
C ASP A 636 -13.68 12.07 -17.39
N LYS A 637 -13.05 11.34 -16.48
CA LYS A 637 -13.54 11.10 -15.10
C LYS A 637 -12.40 10.70 -14.16
N ILE A 638 -12.60 10.90 -12.88
CA ILE A 638 -11.84 10.28 -11.80
C ILE A 638 -12.39 8.87 -11.54
N VAL A 639 -11.48 7.90 -11.49
CA VAL A 639 -11.75 6.47 -11.28
C VAL A 639 -11.10 5.96 -9.99
N PRO A 640 -11.68 4.93 -9.33
CA PRO A 640 -11.15 4.39 -8.09
C PRO A 640 -9.90 3.53 -8.33
N VAL A 641 -9.07 3.38 -7.30
CA VAL A 641 -7.89 2.49 -7.38
C VAL A 641 -8.24 1.01 -7.45
N GLN A 642 -9.43 0.60 -7.02
CA GLN A 642 -9.84 -0.80 -6.90
C GLN A 642 -8.75 -1.59 -6.15
N GLU A 643 -8.37 -2.79 -6.60
CA GLU A 643 -7.28 -3.58 -5.99
C GLU A 643 -5.87 -2.98 -6.16
N LYS A 644 -5.69 -1.94 -6.99
CA LYS A 644 -4.38 -1.33 -7.28
C LYS A 644 -3.92 -0.31 -6.22
N LYS A 645 -4.02 -0.69 -4.95
CA LYS A 645 -3.87 0.20 -3.76
C LYS A 645 -2.40 0.57 -3.43
N THR A 646 -1.44 0.05 -4.19
CA THR A 646 -0.01 0.41 -4.07
C THR A 646 0.51 0.97 -5.39
N TYR A 647 1.57 1.78 -5.32
CA TYR A 647 2.21 2.32 -6.54
C TYR A 647 2.63 1.19 -7.51
N SER A 648 3.11 0.06 -7.00
CA SER A 648 3.55 -1.07 -7.83
C SER A 648 2.39 -1.76 -8.57
N GLN A 649 1.23 -1.91 -7.92
CA GLN A 649 0.02 -2.44 -8.56
C GLN A 649 -0.65 -1.42 -9.51
N TRP A 650 -0.56 -0.13 -9.21
CA TRP A 650 -1.08 0.93 -10.08
C TRP A 650 -0.31 1.00 -11.40
N LEU A 651 1.02 1.04 -11.30
CA LEU A 651 1.92 1.16 -12.44
C LEU A 651 2.01 -0.12 -13.28
N GLY A 652 1.99 -1.29 -12.63
CA GLY A 652 2.25 -2.59 -13.27
C GLY A 652 3.73 -2.86 -13.49
N SER A 653 4.11 -4.14 -13.48
CA SER A 653 5.50 -4.59 -13.56
C SER A 653 6.19 -4.15 -14.86
N GLY A 654 5.54 -4.32 -16.01
CA GLY A 654 6.10 -3.94 -17.32
C GLY A 654 6.46 -2.45 -17.44
N TYR A 655 5.69 -1.55 -16.80
CA TYR A 655 6.05 -0.14 -16.72
C TYR A 655 7.24 0.10 -15.80
N ILE A 656 7.23 -0.49 -14.60
CA ILE A 656 8.31 -0.36 -13.60
C ILE A 656 9.63 -0.87 -14.15
N GLU A 657 9.65 -2.04 -14.79
CA GLU A 657 10.84 -2.63 -15.39
C GLU A 657 11.40 -1.76 -16.53
N SER A 658 10.52 -1.15 -17.34
CA SER A 658 10.91 -0.20 -18.39
C SER A 658 11.51 1.08 -17.80
N TRP A 659 10.92 1.59 -16.71
CA TRP A 659 11.37 2.77 -15.99
C TRP A 659 12.67 2.55 -15.21
N GLU A 660 12.88 1.35 -14.66
CA GLU A 660 14.11 0.95 -13.97
C GLU A 660 15.25 0.65 -14.95
N SER A 661 14.98 0.11 -16.15
CA SER A 661 16.01 -0.12 -17.16
C SER A 661 16.69 1.17 -17.67
N MET A 662 15.99 2.31 -17.59
CA MET A 662 16.53 3.64 -17.89
C MET A 662 17.22 4.30 -16.69
N GLN A 663 16.97 3.85 -15.45
CA GLN A 663 17.59 4.39 -14.24
C GLN A 663 19.05 3.89 -14.15
N CYS A 664 19.94 4.56 -14.88
CA CYS A 664 21.35 4.20 -14.91
C CYS A 664 22.01 4.48 -13.55
N SER A 665 22.16 3.44 -12.73
CA SER A 665 22.81 3.55 -11.43
C SER A 665 24.29 3.91 -11.60
N SER A 666 24.72 5.03 -11.04
CA SER A 666 26.12 5.48 -11.07
C SER A 666 27.09 4.49 -10.42
N SER A 667 26.57 3.59 -9.59
CA SER A 667 27.26 2.41 -9.04
C SER A 667 27.85 1.49 -10.12
N ALA A 668 27.13 1.27 -11.23
CA ALA A 668 27.56 0.33 -12.28
C ALA A 668 28.75 0.87 -13.10
N ALA A 669 28.74 2.18 -13.39
CA ALA A 669 29.80 2.84 -14.15
C ALA A 669 31.16 2.85 -13.43
N PHE A 670 31.17 2.79 -12.09
CA PHE A 670 32.41 2.76 -11.30
C PHE A 670 33.14 1.41 -11.41
N VAL A 671 32.39 0.29 -11.37
CA VAL A 671 32.94 -1.07 -11.41
C VAL A 671 33.70 -1.34 -12.71
N LEU A 672 33.17 -0.90 -13.85
CA LEU A 672 33.84 -1.06 -15.15
C LEU A 672 35.11 -0.20 -15.27
N LYS A 673 35.24 0.88 -14.49
CA LYS A 673 36.38 1.80 -14.58
C LYS A 673 37.60 1.35 -13.78
N GLU A 674 37.42 0.54 -12.73
CA GLU A 674 38.54 -0.12 -12.04
C GLU A 674 39.07 -1.34 -12.81
N ILE A 675 38.23 -2.03 -13.58
CA ILE A 675 38.64 -3.15 -14.44
C ILE A 675 39.48 -2.67 -15.65
N GLY A 676 39.31 -1.42 -16.09
CA GLY A 676 39.99 -0.86 -17.27
C GLY A 676 41.46 -0.46 -17.10
N ASN A 677 42.03 -0.53 -15.88
CA ASN A 677 43.42 -0.13 -15.60
C ASN A 677 44.27 -1.33 -15.13
N GLY A 678 44.43 -2.32 -16.01
CA GLY A 678 45.28 -3.50 -15.78
C GLY A 678 45.90 -4.01 -17.08
N ASN A 679 47.07 -3.49 -17.45
CA ASN A 679 47.91 -4.09 -18.49
C ASN A 679 48.58 -5.37 -17.96
N GLU A 680 49.03 -6.21 -18.90
CA GLU A 680 49.78 -7.46 -18.66
C GLU A 680 49.01 -8.61 -17.97
N ILE A 681 48.24 -9.37 -18.75
CA ILE A 681 48.59 -10.78 -19.06
C ILE A 681 48.32 -11.00 -20.56
N GLY A 682 49.24 -11.66 -21.28
CA GLY A 682 49.10 -11.94 -22.71
C GLY A 682 48.67 -13.38 -23.02
N GLN A 683 48.20 -13.58 -24.26
CA GLN A 683 48.08 -14.85 -25.01
C GLN A 683 47.28 -16.02 -24.38
N ILE A 684 46.16 -16.42 -25.02
CA ILE A 684 45.98 -17.72 -25.71
C ILE A 684 44.51 -17.95 -26.16
N PHE A 685 44.34 -18.71 -27.25
CA PHE A 685 43.11 -19.23 -27.90
C PHE A 685 42.15 -18.28 -28.64
N SER A 686 42.46 -18.16 -29.93
CA SER A 686 41.61 -17.93 -31.10
C SER A 686 40.26 -18.69 -31.14
N SER A 687 39.29 -18.12 -31.87
CA SER A 687 38.11 -18.81 -32.41
C SER A 687 38.46 -19.77 -33.57
N PRO A 688 37.59 -20.76 -33.86
CA PRO A 688 36.77 -20.72 -35.10
C PRO A 688 35.26 -20.83 -34.78
N LEU A 689 34.36 -20.09 -35.43
CA LEU A 689 33.77 -20.27 -36.78
C LEU A 689 32.82 -21.48 -36.94
N THR A 690 31.68 -21.23 -37.58
CA THR A 690 30.61 -22.19 -37.90
C THR A 690 30.84 -22.88 -39.26
N PRO A 691 30.06 -23.93 -39.56
CA PRO A 691 29.27 -23.88 -40.79
C PRO A 691 27.80 -24.33 -40.60
N GLY A 692 26.99 -24.14 -41.64
CA GLY A 692 25.56 -24.47 -41.67
C GLY A 692 25.21 -25.73 -42.52
N PRO A 693 24.09 -25.74 -43.29
CA PRO A 693 22.98 -26.60 -42.87
C PRO A 693 22.35 -27.51 -43.95
N THR A 694 21.76 -28.63 -43.52
CA THR A 694 20.80 -29.48 -44.25
C THR A 694 19.86 -30.19 -43.25
N GLY A 695 18.59 -30.54 -43.52
CA GLY A 695 17.76 -30.11 -44.66
C GLY A 695 16.67 -31.10 -45.13
N SER A 696 15.67 -31.51 -44.32
CA SER A 696 14.49 -32.26 -44.81
C SER A 696 13.29 -32.34 -43.83
N PHE A 697 12.08 -32.04 -44.32
CA PHE A 697 10.75 -32.46 -43.81
C PHE A 697 10.34 -33.81 -44.45
N PRO A 698 9.15 -34.44 -44.23
CA PRO A 698 7.95 -34.04 -43.44
C PRO A 698 7.41 -35.12 -42.47
N GLY A 699 6.30 -34.83 -41.76
CA GLY A 699 5.50 -35.85 -41.04
C GLY A 699 4.42 -35.30 -40.10
N ILE A 700 3.17 -35.19 -40.57
CA ILE A 700 1.95 -34.86 -39.80
C ILE A 700 0.95 -36.01 -40.06
N PRO A 701 0.36 -36.67 -39.04
CA PRO A 701 -1.00 -36.30 -38.64
C PRO A 701 -1.40 -36.44 -37.15
N VAL A 702 -2.22 -35.48 -36.72
CA VAL A 702 -3.51 -35.64 -35.99
C VAL A 702 -3.71 -36.85 -35.06
N GLY A 703 -4.06 -36.59 -33.78
CA GLY A 703 -4.62 -37.59 -32.86
C GLY A 703 -5.12 -36.97 -31.54
N GLN A 704 -6.42 -37.08 -31.26
CA GLN A 704 -7.11 -36.45 -30.12
C GLN A 704 -6.95 -37.18 -28.77
N SER A 705 -7.37 -36.46 -27.72
CA SER A 705 -8.18 -36.94 -26.58
C SER A 705 -7.62 -37.95 -25.55
N ASP A 706 -7.50 -37.42 -24.33
CA ASP A 706 -8.25 -37.87 -23.13
C ASP A 706 -7.73 -38.96 -22.16
N THR A 707 -7.96 -38.59 -20.89
CA THR A 707 -8.33 -39.35 -19.67
C THR A 707 -7.40 -40.38 -19.01
N ASP A 708 -7.05 -40.01 -17.78
CA ASP A 708 -7.21 -40.76 -16.53
C ASP A 708 -6.23 -41.88 -16.09
N CYS A 709 -5.58 -41.56 -14.97
CA CYS A 709 -5.68 -42.28 -13.69
C CYS A 709 -5.75 -43.82 -13.71
N TYR A 710 -4.75 -44.47 -13.10
CA TYR A 710 -4.77 -44.66 -11.64
C TYR A 710 -3.41 -45.06 -11.06
N GLN A 711 -3.30 -44.99 -9.73
CA GLN A 711 -2.17 -45.47 -8.94
C GLN A 711 -2.19 -47.01 -8.83
N TYR A 712 -1.03 -47.64 -8.56
CA TYR A 712 -0.93 -48.53 -7.39
C TYR A 712 0.51 -48.64 -6.86
N GLN A 713 0.65 -48.95 -5.57
CA GLN A 713 1.94 -49.09 -4.87
C GLN A 713 2.30 -50.55 -4.57
N SER A 714 3.57 -50.90 -4.73
CA SER A 714 4.30 -51.91 -3.94
C SER A 714 5.80 -51.77 -4.20
N GLY A 715 6.73 -52.26 -3.37
CA GLY A 715 6.62 -52.88 -2.05
C GLY A 715 8.02 -53.21 -1.52
N HIS A 716 8.31 -52.92 -0.24
CA HIS A 716 9.65 -52.99 0.37
C HIS A 716 10.47 -54.28 0.13
N HIS A 717 11.80 -54.17 0.21
CA HIS A 717 12.55 -54.92 1.24
C HIS A 717 13.80 -54.16 1.72
N ARG A 718 14.43 -54.63 2.82
CA ARG A 718 15.47 -53.92 3.62
C ARG A 718 16.73 -54.78 3.88
N GLN A 719 17.77 -54.11 4.38
CA GLN A 719 18.94 -54.60 5.17
C GLN A 719 20.25 -54.88 4.38
N PRO A 720 21.43 -55.05 5.03
CA PRO A 720 22.18 -53.92 5.60
C PRO A 720 23.71 -53.96 5.32
N GLY A 721 24.43 -52.88 5.63
CA GLY A 721 25.91 -52.82 5.55
C GLY A 721 26.51 -51.68 6.37
N GLN A 722 27.78 -51.78 6.79
CA GLN A 722 28.42 -50.87 7.75
C GLN A 722 29.65 -50.11 7.22
N SER A 723 29.91 -48.97 7.88
CA SER A 723 31.24 -48.42 8.27
C SER A 723 32.01 -47.45 7.37
N SER A 724 32.79 -46.60 8.07
CA SER A 724 33.95 -45.80 7.64
C SER A 724 33.76 -44.53 6.76
N GLY A 725 34.22 -43.39 7.28
CA GLY A 725 35.60 -43.01 6.93
C GLY A 725 35.87 -41.84 5.95
N SER A 726 35.51 -40.60 6.32
CA SER A 726 36.30 -39.37 6.07
C SER A 726 36.32 -38.66 4.68
N ASN A 727 36.78 -37.40 4.75
CA ASN A 727 37.38 -36.55 3.70
C ASN A 727 36.52 -35.87 2.61
N PHE A 728 36.09 -34.65 2.94
CA PHE A 728 36.29 -33.39 2.17
C PHE A 728 36.37 -33.44 0.63
N LYS A 729 35.48 -32.66 -0.01
CA LYS A 729 35.76 -31.98 -1.28
C LYS A 729 35.38 -30.50 -1.21
N VAL A 730 36.20 -29.65 -1.81
CA VAL A 730 36.10 -28.18 -1.74
C VAL A 730 35.03 -27.64 -2.70
N LYS A 731 34.29 -26.61 -2.28
CA LYS A 731 33.64 -25.66 -3.20
C LYS A 731 33.99 -24.23 -2.79
N ASN A 732 34.33 -23.40 -3.78
CA ASN A 732 34.66 -21.99 -3.62
C ASN A 732 33.42 -21.17 -3.24
N THR A 733 33.54 -20.29 -2.25
CA THR A 733 32.56 -19.24 -1.95
C THR A 733 33.27 -17.92 -1.70
N SER A 734 33.19 -17.01 -2.67
CA SER A 734 33.83 -15.70 -2.61
C SER A 734 32.88 -14.59 -3.05
N LYS A 735 32.23 -13.93 -2.07
CA LYS A 735 31.75 -12.55 -2.20
C LYS A 735 31.66 -11.92 -0.80
N PHE A 736 32.19 -10.71 -0.66
CA PHE A 736 32.17 -9.91 0.57
C PHE A 736 30.88 -9.09 0.65
N ASP A 737 30.41 -8.82 1.87
CA ASP A 737 29.46 -7.74 2.16
C ASP A 737 30.07 -6.76 3.18
N PRO A 738 30.21 -5.45 2.86
CA PRO A 738 30.79 -4.46 3.75
C PRO A 738 29.80 -3.42 4.29
N ARG A 739 29.42 -3.50 5.58
CA ARG A 739 29.33 -2.35 6.52
C ARG A 739 28.88 -2.72 7.96
N ILE A 740 29.77 -2.49 8.94
CA ILE A 740 29.42 -2.21 10.35
C ILE A 740 30.16 -0.92 10.75
N GLU A 741 29.47 0.05 11.36
CA GLU A 741 30.05 1.36 11.72
C GLU A 741 29.71 1.71 13.19
N ILE A 742 30.71 1.63 14.07
CA ILE A 742 30.54 1.86 15.52
C ILE A 742 30.69 3.35 15.85
N LEU A 743 29.57 4.03 16.14
CA LEU A 743 29.55 5.46 16.47
C LEU A 743 29.70 5.74 17.97
N ARG A 744 30.64 6.62 18.31
CA ARG A 744 30.98 6.98 19.70
C ARG A 744 30.48 8.38 20.07
N LEU A 745 29.20 8.51 20.40
CA LEU A 745 28.61 9.77 20.83
C LEU A 745 29.14 10.21 22.21
N ARG A 746 29.55 11.48 22.32
CA ARG A 746 30.09 12.10 23.55
C ARG A 746 29.29 13.37 23.87
N ILE A 747 28.11 13.20 24.45
CA ILE A 747 27.19 14.31 24.77
C ILE A 747 27.82 15.21 25.85
N SER A 748 27.84 16.52 25.63
CA SER A 748 28.26 17.50 26.65
C SER A 748 27.39 18.76 26.58
N LYS A 749 27.08 19.35 27.74
CA LYS A 749 26.20 20.52 27.96
C LYS A 749 24.70 20.23 27.80
N SER A 750 23.88 21.11 28.41
CA SER A 750 22.51 20.79 28.86
C SER A 750 21.39 21.13 27.88
N LYS A 751 21.66 21.82 26.75
CA LYS A 751 20.60 22.27 25.84
C LYS A 751 20.11 21.15 24.92
N ASP A 752 21.01 20.32 24.40
CA ASP A 752 20.67 19.30 23.39
C ASP A 752 19.80 18.18 23.99
N LEU A 753 20.01 17.83 25.25
CA LEU A 753 19.18 16.88 25.98
C LEU A 753 17.72 17.36 26.11
N ALA A 754 17.49 18.68 26.20
CA ALA A 754 16.14 19.25 26.29
C ALA A 754 15.42 19.30 24.92
N LEU A 755 16.16 19.29 23.81
CA LEU A 755 15.63 19.09 22.46
C LEU A 755 15.25 17.62 22.24
N ILE A 756 16.16 16.68 22.57
CA ILE A 756 15.93 15.24 22.43
C ILE A 756 14.75 14.77 23.30
N LEU A 757 14.62 15.26 24.54
CA LEU A 757 13.49 14.92 25.42
C LEU A 757 12.13 15.50 24.97
N ARG A 758 12.10 16.37 23.95
CA ARG A 758 10.84 16.87 23.35
C ARG A 758 10.34 16.00 22.19
N SER A 759 11.21 15.21 21.54
CA SER A 759 10.86 14.35 20.40
C SER A 759 10.65 12.87 20.75
N ILE A 760 10.63 12.52 22.03
CA ILE A 760 10.49 11.13 22.51
C ILE A 760 9.03 10.77 22.81
N ASP A 761 8.60 9.58 22.37
CA ASP A 761 7.26 9.03 22.56
C ASP A 761 6.83 8.93 24.05
N ARG A 762 5.51 9.05 24.30
CA ARG A 762 4.92 9.02 25.64
C ARG A 762 5.20 7.71 26.41
N ARG A 763 5.33 6.56 25.73
CA ARG A 763 5.67 5.27 26.34
C ARG A 763 7.11 5.28 26.86
N ILE A 764 8.06 5.69 26.02
CA ILE A 764 9.50 5.78 26.37
C ILE A 764 9.71 6.81 27.50
N PHE A 765 9.03 7.95 27.47
CA PHE A 765 9.09 8.97 28.53
C PHE A 765 8.68 8.39 29.90
N ARG A 766 7.57 7.63 29.96
CA ARG A 766 7.09 6.95 31.18
C ARG A 766 8.06 5.87 31.67
N SER A 767 8.72 5.14 30.77
CA SER A 767 9.74 4.15 31.15
C SER A 767 10.98 4.80 31.77
N ILE A 768 11.43 5.95 31.25
CA ILE A 768 12.55 6.72 31.83
C ILE A 768 12.17 7.29 33.21
N GLU A 769 10.93 7.77 33.38
CA GLU A 769 10.41 8.29 34.65
C GLU A 769 10.42 7.24 35.77
N ARG A 770 10.08 5.98 35.46
CA ARG A 770 10.17 4.84 36.41
C ARG A 770 11.61 4.54 36.85
N LEU A 771 12.62 4.82 36.00
CA LEU A 771 14.01 4.41 36.23
C LEU A 771 14.85 5.43 37.02
N ASN A 772 14.43 6.69 37.18
CA ASN A 772 15.21 7.68 37.94
C ASN A 772 14.36 8.82 38.58
N PRO A 773 13.47 8.52 39.55
CA PRO A 773 12.48 9.47 40.09
C PRO A 773 13.06 10.63 40.94
N SER A 774 14.35 10.59 41.27
CA SER A 774 15.05 11.59 42.11
C SER A 774 15.71 12.73 41.31
N ASN A 775 15.70 12.69 39.98
CA ASN A 775 16.41 13.66 39.13
C ASN A 775 15.76 15.07 39.16
N ARG A 776 16.51 16.07 39.65
CA ARG A 776 16.05 17.48 39.78
C ARG A 776 15.69 18.13 38.43
N THR A 777 16.30 17.71 37.32
CA THR A 777 16.04 18.26 35.98
C THR A 777 14.67 17.79 35.46
N PHE A 778 14.31 16.52 35.68
CA PHE A 778 12.98 15.99 35.32
C PHE A 778 11.87 16.71 36.09
N ARG A 779 12.04 16.95 37.40
CA ARG A 779 11.06 17.72 38.20
C ARG A 779 10.84 19.15 37.66
N ARG A 780 11.88 19.81 37.14
CA ARG A 780 11.72 21.13 36.49
C ARG A 780 10.93 21.04 35.19
N ILE A 781 11.17 20.04 34.35
CA ILE A 781 10.44 19.84 33.09
C ILE A 781 8.96 19.50 33.33
N LEU A 782 8.65 18.73 34.37
CA LEU A 782 7.26 18.47 34.81
C LEU A 782 6.55 19.77 35.25
N ILE A 783 7.21 20.61 36.06
CA ILE A 783 6.67 21.92 36.49
C ILE A 783 6.54 22.91 35.33
N GLN A 784 7.36 22.77 34.28
CA GLN A 784 7.24 23.55 33.04
C GLN A 784 5.97 23.13 32.29
N ARG A 785 5.82 21.83 31.97
CA ARG A 785 4.64 21.28 31.27
C ARG A 785 3.34 21.51 32.02
N SER A 786 3.34 21.50 33.36
CA SER A 786 2.13 21.78 34.16
C SER A 786 1.71 23.26 34.18
N LYS A 787 2.50 24.17 33.57
CA LYS A 787 2.12 25.58 33.34
C LYS A 787 1.64 25.84 31.91
N GLU A 788 1.93 24.93 30.98
CA GLU A 788 1.61 25.06 29.56
C GLU A 788 0.22 24.51 29.19
N ASN A 789 -0.56 23.99 30.16
CA ASN A 789 -1.94 23.49 29.94
C ASN A 789 -2.84 23.67 31.19
N PRO A 790 -3.77 24.65 31.22
CA PRO A 790 -4.56 24.97 32.42
C PRO A 790 -5.70 24.00 32.78
N SER A 791 -6.01 23.00 31.94
CA SER A 791 -7.25 22.18 32.07
C SER A 791 -7.24 21.11 33.18
N ILE A 792 -6.11 20.92 33.89
CA ILE A 792 -5.97 19.90 34.93
C ILE A 792 -6.62 20.38 36.25
N LYS A 793 -7.83 19.89 36.54
CA LYS A 793 -8.54 20.15 37.81
C LYS A 793 -7.70 19.68 39.01
N LYS A 794 -7.37 20.59 39.93
CA LYS A 794 -6.73 20.29 41.21
C LYS A 794 -7.65 19.44 42.11
N ARG A 795 -7.10 18.40 42.75
CA ARG A 795 -7.61 17.85 44.03
C ARG A 795 -6.44 17.75 45.02
N PRO A 796 -6.67 18.00 46.33
CA PRO A 796 -5.58 18.14 47.30
C PRO A 796 -5.04 16.79 47.79
N TRP A 797 -3.73 16.74 48.03
CA TRP A 797 -3.06 15.59 48.64
C TRP A 797 -3.21 15.67 50.17
N LYS A 798 -3.98 14.77 50.79
CA LYS A 798 -4.06 14.66 52.26
C LYS A 798 -2.81 13.94 52.80
N SER A 799 -2.29 14.39 53.93
CA SER A 799 -1.13 13.80 54.59
C SER A 799 -1.50 12.52 55.35
N GLY A 800 -0.79 11.43 55.05
CA GLY A 800 -0.71 10.22 55.88
C GLY A 800 0.72 10.05 56.37
N SER A 801 0.94 10.00 57.69
CA SER A 801 2.29 10.13 58.27
C SER A 801 2.81 8.80 58.84
N LYS A 802 4.12 8.56 58.65
CA LYS A 802 5.00 7.97 59.68
C LYS A 802 6.46 8.31 59.40
N LYS A 803 7.23 8.54 60.47
CA LYS A 803 8.59 9.10 60.44
C LYS A 803 9.66 8.01 60.30
N ARG A 804 10.82 8.39 59.74
CA ARG A 804 12.11 8.27 60.43
C ARG A 804 13.05 9.40 59.99
N HIS A 805 14.11 9.66 60.76
CA HIS A 805 15.00 10.83 60.63
C HIS A 805 16.30 10.42 59.88
N TYR A 806 17.22 11.29 59.44
CA TYR A 806 17.92 12.37 60.17
C TYR A 806 18.23 13.64 59.34
N LEU A 807 18.68 14.68 60.05
CA LEU A 807 19.21 15.95 59.53
C LEU A 807 20.60 15.71 58.87
N VAL A 808 21.19 16.61 58.07
CA VAL A 808 21.81 17.90 58.47
C VAL A 808 21.71 18.99 57.37
N LYS A 809 21.73 20.25 57.81
CA LYS A 809 21.78 21.54 57.09
C LYS A 809 22.96 22.35 57.69
N PRO A 810 23.37 23.51 57.14
CA PRO A 810 23.44 23.97 55.74
C PRO A 810 24.87 24.54 55.44
N LEU A 811 25.06 25.39 54.42
CA LEU A 811 25.59 26.78 54.55
C LEU A 811 25.78 27.47 53.18
N TYR A 812 26.27 28.72 53.22
CA TYR A 812 26.46 29.73 52.15
C TYR A 812 27.57 29.34 51.13
N GLY A 813 27.85 30.06 50.04
CA GLY A 813 27.43 31.42 49.62
C GLY A 813 27.92 31.80 48.21
N ASN A 814 27.74 33.07 47.83
CA ASN A 814 27.77 33.56 46.44
C ASN A 814 29.11 34.23 46.03
N LYS A 815 29.37 34.31 44.70
CA LYS A 815 30.29 35.20 43.93
C LYS A 815 31.78 34.85 43.67
N ASN A 816 32.10 34.89 42.36
CA ASN A 816 33.21 35.56 41.66
C ASN A 816 34.59 34.92 41.37
N ARG A 817 35.09 35.34 40.18
CA ARG A 817 36.44 35.31 39.57
C ARG A 817 36.93 34.06 38.83
N THR A 818 37.84 34.35 37.90
CA THR A 818 38.44 33.53 36.83
C THR A 818 39.96 33.42 37.01
N VAL A 819 40.58 32.36 36.50
CA VAL A 819 41.93 32.31 35.89
C VAL A 819 42.14 30.94 35.21
N GLN A 820 43.15 30.80 34.36
CA GLN A 820 43.53 29.59 33.63
C GLN A 820 44.29 28.56 34.49
N GLY A 821 44.39 27.31 34.02
CA GLY A 821 45.31 26.30 34.54
C GLY A 821 45.04 24.91 33.95
N ASP A 822 46.10 24.22 33.52
CA ASP A 822 46.06 22.82 33.10
C ASP A 822 46.11 21.87 34.32
N GLY A 823 45.73 20.61 34.15
CA GLY A 823 45.95 19.58 35.17
C GLY A 823 44.95 18.42 35.16
N GLU A 824 45.46 17.24 35.44
CA GLU A 824 44.73 15.96 35.52
C GLU A 824 43.60 15.92 36.55
N LEU A 825 42.67 14.99 36.35
CA LEU A 825 41.84 14.47 37.44
C LEU A 825 41.71 12.95 37.29
N ASP A 826 42.12 12.23 38.32
CA ASP A 826 42.25 10.77 38.36
C ASP A 826 40.88 10.05 38.40
N THR A 827 40.94 8.74 38.24
CA THR A 827 39.87 7.78 38.14
C THR A 827 39.07 7.60 39.43
N GLY A 828 37.74 7.59 39.34
CA GLY A 828 36.86 7.40 40.50
C GLY A 828 35.41 7.06 40.12
N ALA A 829 35.09 5.76 40.12
CA ALA A 829 33.78 5.11 40.21
C ALA A 829 32.47 5.77 39.68
N GLY A 830 31.61 4.94 39.03
CA GLY A 830 30.16 5.05 39.28
C GLY A 830 29.22 5.61 38.19
N SER A 831 29.41 5.28 36.91
CA SER A 831 28.33 5.41 35.92
C SER A 831 28.21 4.19 35.00
N ASN A 832 27.03 3.56 34.99
CA ASN A 832 26.70 2.49 34.04
C ASN A 832 26.52 3.10 32.65
N LYS A 833 27.41 2.74 31.71
CA LYS A 833 27.34 3.15 30.31
C LYS A 833 26.85 1.95 29.50
N GLY A 834 25.56 1.96 29.14
CA GLY A 834 25.02 1.03 28.15
C GLY A 834 25.62 1.33 26.78
N TRP A 835 25.90 0.29 26.00
CA TRP A 835 26.35 0.43 24.62
C TRP A 835 25.16 0.25 23.68
N PHE A 836 25.17 0.99 22.57
CA PHE A 836 24.18 0.88 21.52
C PHE A 836 24.85 0.44 20.22
N VAL A 837 24.26 -0.58 19.59
CA VAL A 837 24.63 -1.01 18.23
C VAL A 837 23.44 -0.75 17.32
N ILE A 838 23.71 -0.28 16.10
CA ILE A 838 22.69 -0.12 15.07
C ILE A 838 22.91 -1.23 14.04
N SER A 839 21.95 -2.14 13.95
CA SER A 839 21.81 -3.11 12.86
C SER A 839 20.42 -2.97 12.27
N ASN A 840 20.30 -3.04 10.94
CA ASN A 840 19.05 -2.91 10.18
C ASN A 840 18.14 -1.75 10.65
N GLY A 841 18.75 -0.59 10.96
CA GLY A 841 18.06 0.63 11.38
C GLY A 841 17.51 0.66 12.81
N ARG A 842 17.61 -0.42 13.60
CA ARG A 842 17.12 -0.49 14.99
C ARG A 842 18.23 -0.22 16.00
N PHE A 843 17.86 0.34 17.16
CA PHE A 843 18.76 0.56 18.30
C PHE A 843 18.74 -0.65 19.24
N MET A 844 19.82 -1.43 19.29
CA MET A 844 19.99 -2.54 20.24
C MET A 844 20.72 -2.04 21.50
N LEU A 845 20.27 -2.46 22.69
CA LEU A 845 20.78 -1.98 23.98
C LEU A 845 21.56 -3.10 24.69
N ILE A 846 22.87 -2.93 24.83
CA ILE A 846 23.75 -3.89 25.49
C ILE A 846 24.00 -3.45 26.95
N ASN A 847 23.53 -4.27 27.89
CA ASN A 847 23.68 -4.06 29.33
C ASN A 847 24.86 -4.86 29.93
N GLY A 848 25.37 -4.40 31.07
CA GLY A 848 26.11 -5.23 32.03
C GLY A 848 27.64 -5.30 31.93
N VAL A 849 28.25 -5.08 30.77
CA VAL A 849 29.69 -5.40 30.58
C VAL A 849 30.61 -4.19 30.78
N ARG A 850 31.50 -4.26 31.79
CA ARG A 850 32.46 -3.17 32.13
C ARG A 850 33.78 -3.20 31.35
N ARG A 851 34.17 -4.35 30.79
CA ARG A 851 35.31 -4.56 29.89
C ARG A 851 35.05 -5.83 29.10
N ILE A 852 35.39 -5.85 27.81
CA ILE A 852 35.29 -7.04 26.96
C ILE A 852 36.71 -7.56 26.72
N THR A 853 36.89 -8.88 26.84
CA THR A 853 38.15 -9.61 26.72
C THR A 853 38.00 -10.82 25.79
N SER A 854 39.10 -11.48 25.46
CA SER A 854 39.06 -12.72 24.68
C SER A 854 38.40 -13.85 25.47
N ASN A 855 37.47 -14.56 24.84
CA ASN A 855 36.58 -15.60 25.35
C ASN A 855 35.35 -15.11 26.14
N ASP A 856 35.10 -13.80 26.25
CA ASP A 856 33.83 -13.30 26.79
C ASP A 856 32.64 -13.67 25.88
N THR A 857 31.53 -14.07 26.51
CA THR A 857 30.25 -14.35 25.86
C THR A 857 29.30 -13.16 26.03
N LEU A 858 28.72 -12.69 24.92
CA LEU A 858 27.77 -11.57 24.90
C LEU A 858 26.40 -12.05 24.42
N TYR A 859 25.35 -11.49 25.01
CA TYR A 859 23.96 -11.88 24.75
C TYR A 859 23.17 -10.66 24.26
N ALA A 860 22.48 -10.80 23.12
CA ALA A 860 21.59 -9.77 22.58
C ALA A 860 20.14 -10.03 23.01
N TYR A 861 19.42 -8.95 23.32
CA TYR A 861 18.02 -9.00 23.75
C TYR A 861 17.18 -7.97 22.97
N GLU A 862 16.00 -8.38 22.52
CA GLU A 862 14.92 -7.49 22.05
C GLU A 862 13.69 -7.77 22.91
N SER A 863 13.12 -6.74 23.54
CA SER A 863 11.96 -6.84 24.45
C SER A 863 12.08 -7.98 25.48
N GLU A 864 13.22 -8.04 26.18
CA GLU A 864 13.57 -9.01 27.22
C GLU A 864 13.73 -10.49 26.79
N LYS A 865 13.41 -10.86 25.54
CA LYS A 865 13.82 -12.15 24.97
C LYS A 865 15.28 -12.10 24.52
N MET A 866 16.06 -13.14 24.84
CA MET A 866 17.37 -13.38 24.23
C MET A 866 17.17 -13.74 22.75
N ILE A 867 17.84 -13.02 21.85
CA ILE A 867 17.73 -13.22 20.40
C ILE A 867 19.04 -13.73 19.77
N ASP A 868 20.20 -13.51 20.40
CA ASP A 868 21.50 -14.02 19.90
C ASP A 868 22.54 -14.15 21.03
N LYS A 869 23.58 -14.97 20.80
CA LYS A 869 24.68 -15.26 21.71
C LYS A 869 26.03 -15.32 20.97
N PHE A 870 26.87 -14.31 21.18
CA PHE A 870 28.21 -14.20 20.60
C PHE A 870 29.29 -14.67 21.57
N THR A 871 30.45 -15.09 21.06
CA THR A 871 31.65 -15.34 21.88
C THR A 871 32.88 -14.73 21.20
N VAL A 872 33.59 -13.86 21.91
CA VAL A 872 34.76 -13.15 21.40
C VAL A 872 35.96 -14.11 21.36
N LYS A 873 36.70 -14.19 20.25
CA LYS A 873 38.00 -14.89 20.19
C LYS A 873 39.11 -13.93 19.81
N GLY A 874 40.26 -14.03 20.48
CA GLY A 874 41.46 -13.23 20.20
C GLY A 874 42.41 -13.92 19.22
N TYR A 875 43.30 -13.14 18.60
CA TYR A 875 44.41 -13.62 17.78
C TYR A 875 45.67 -12.76 17.99
N ASP A 876 46.82 -13.29 17.56
CA ASP A 876 48.15 -12.86 18.00
C ASP A 876 48.70 -11.60 17.30
N LYS A 877 49.75 -11.01 17.89
CA LYS A 877 50.32 -9.69 17.61
C LYS A 877 51.23 -9.68 16.38
N ARG A 878 51.17 -8.59 15.61
CA ARG A 878 52.34 -7.99 14.94
C ARG A 878 52.10 -6.52 14.64
N CYS A 879 53.01 -5.64 15.08
CA CYS A 879 53.01 -4.21 14.77
C CYS A 879 54.43 -3.80 14.37
N THR A 880 54.59 -3.01 13.30
CA THR A 880 55.88 -2.48 12.86
C THR A 880 56.04 -0.99 13.24
N PRO A 881 57.27 -0.48 13.50
CA PRO A 881 57.47 0.88 14.00
C PRO A 881 57.46 1.96 12.90
N LYS A 882 57.15 3.21 13.28
CA LYS A 882 57.34 4.42 12.45
C LYS A 882 58.74 5.01 12.62
N ASN A 883 59.27 5.61 11.55
CA ASN A 883 60.01 6.88 11.61
C ASN A 883 59.14 7.94 10.87
N THR A 884 59.01 9.20 11.29
CA THR A 884 59.54 9.91 12.47
C THR A 884 58.53 10.97 12.95
N ARG A 885 58.57 11.31 14.25
CA ARG A 885 57.99 12.50 14.92
C ARG A 885 56.53 12.89 14.58
N GLY A 886 55.62 12.60 15.51
CA GLY A 886 54.29 13.23 15.58
C GLY A 886 53.10 12.27 15.52
N VAL A 887 52.30 12.27 16.59
CA VAL A 887 51.01 11.57 16.76
C VAL A 887 51.07 10.03 16.68
N GLY A 888 50.35 9.37 17.59
CA GLY A 888 50.44 7.94 17.87
C GLY A 888 50.09 7.00 16.71
N ALA A 889 50.42 5.71 16.89
CA ALA A 889 50.11 4.65 15.93
C ALA A 889 48.62 4.26 15.98
N VAL A 890 48.03 4.00 14.81
CA VAL A 890 46.64 3.53 14.68
C VAL A 890 46.66 2.04 14.37
N CYS A 891 46.38 1.21 15.37
CA CYS A 891 46.10 -0.21 15.16
C CYS A 891 44.65 -0.35 14.65
N ARG A 892 44.46 -0.87 13.43
CA ARG A 892 43.12 -1.27 12.95
C ARG A 892 42.82 -2.68 13.46
N PHE A 893 41.70 -2.82 14.16
CA PHE A 893 41.11 -4.14 14.44
C PHE A 893 40.18 -4.51 13.29
N ALA A 894 40.27 -5.75 12.83
CA ALA A 894 39.26 -6.38 11.98
C ALA A 894 38.73 -7.62 12.72
N THR A 895 37.41 -7.80 12.70
CA THR A 895 36.73 -8.95 13.31
C THR A 895 35.86 -9.62 12.26
N THR A 896 36.20 -10.85 11.89
CA THR A 896 35.37 -11.73 11.06
C THR A 896 34.44 -12.55 11.95
N ALA A 897 33.17 -12.63 11.55
CA ALA A 897 32.20 -13.57 12.11
C ALA A 897 31.80 -14.58 11.03
N HIS A 898 31.58 -15.84 11.42
CA HIS A 898 31.03 -16.87 10.55
C HIS A 898 29.63 -17.27 11.02
N VAL A 899 28.68 -17.23 10.11
CA VAL A 899 27.31 -17.72 10.30
C VAL A 899 27.21 -19.13 9.70
N ARG A 900 26.41 -20.01 10.31
CA ARG A 900 25.90 -21.23 9.67
C ARG A 900 24.38 -21.11 9.57
N ASN A 901 23.85 -21.15 8.36
CA ASN A 901 22.42 -21.03 8.12
C ASN A 901 21.69 -22.34 8.41
N TYR A 902 20.43 -22.21 8.83
CA TYR A 902 19.35 -23.04 8.29
C TYR A 902 18.55 -22.14 7.33
N THR A 903 18.25 -22.65 6.14
CA THR A 903 17.28 -22.08 5.19
C THR A 903 15.94 -22.80 5.35
N GLU A 904 14.82 -22.52 4.67
CA GLU A 904 14.41 -21.68 3.52
C GLU A 904 12.87 -21.50 3.70
N ILE A 905 12.10 -20.50 3.25
CA ILE A 905 12.17 -19.35 2.31
C ILE A 905 11.58 -18.13 3.12
N ALA A 906 11.67 -16.82 2.85
CA ALA A 906 11.71 -16.01 1.63
C ALA A 906 12.42 -14.65 1.83
N ASP A 907 12.59 -13.89 0.76
CA ASP A 907 13.44 -12.69 0.70
C ASP A 907 12.72 -11.35 0.45
N PHE A 908 13.25 -10.28 1.05
CA PHE A 908 13.00 -8.88 0.70
C PHE A 908 14.35 -8.16 0.44
N PRO A 909 14.64 -7.67 -0.77
CA PRO A 909 15.78 -6.80 -1.02
C PRO A 909 15.39 -5.31 -0.99
N VAL A 910 15.79 -4.59 0.07
CA VAL A 910 15.73 -3.11 0.12
C VAL A 910 17.16 -2.56 0.22
N SER A 911 17.60 -1.81 -0.79
CA SER A 911 18.94 -1.22 -0.84
C SER A 911 18.90 0.32 -0.84
N LEU A 912 19.49 0.95 0.18
CA LEU A 912 19.65 2.40 0.30
C LEU A 912 21.13 2.82 0.19
N PRO A 913 21.49 3.77 -0.69
CA PRO A 913 22.76 4.48 -0.62
C PRO A 913 22.71 5.60 0.44
N ARG A 914 23.75 5.70 1.28
CA ARG A 914 24.01 6.89 2.12
C ARG A 914 24.94 7.87 1.42
N SER A 915 24.76 9.16 1.69
CA SER A 915 25.63 10.25 1.24
C SER A 915 26.98 10.31 2.00
N ARG A 916 27.98 10.93 1.37
CA ARG A 916 29.13 11.56 2.04
C ARG A 916 29.54 12.85 1.33
N LYS A 917 30.20 13.73 2.09
CA LYS A 917 30.96 14.93 1.65
C LYS A 917 32.34 14.46 1.12
N MET A 918 33.27 15.27 0.60
CA MET A 918 33.52 16.73 0.58
C MET A 918 34.33 17.03 -0.72
N ASP A 919 34.81 18.22 -1.13
CA ASP A 919 35.59 19.26 -0.43
C ASP A 919 35.55 20.62 -1.20
N ALA A 920 36.32 21.62 -0.74
CA ALA A 920 36.20 23.03 -1.15
C ALA A 920 37.34 23.56 -2.05
N CYS A 921 37.12 24.74 -2.66
CA CYS A 921 38.17 25.63 -3.14
C CYS A 921 37.79 27.12 -2.94
N ASN A 922 38.76 28.02 -2.85
CA ASN A 922 38.60 29.43 -2.46
C ASN A 922 38.54 30.40 -3.65
N SER A 923 37.81 31.53 -3.52
CA SER A 923 38.44 32.89 -3.54
C SER A 923 37.44 34.05 -3.30
N ALA A 924 37.95 35.14 -2.71
CA ALA A 924 37.29 36.36 -2.24
C ALA A 924 36.46 37.18 -3.27
N GLY A 925 35.57 38.09 -2.80
CA GLY A 925 34.84 38.97 -3.75
C GLY A 925 33.90 40.12 -3.32
N ARG A 926 34.12 40.84 -2.20
CA ARG A 926 33.54 42.20 -1.91
C ARG A 926 32.02 42.36 -1.64
N ILE A 927 31.71 43.50 -1.03
CA ILE A 927 30.40 44.02 -0.60
C ILE A 927 29.87 45.02 -1.64
N CYS A 928 28.54 45.10 -1.82
CA CYS A 928 27.86 46.34 -2.21
C CYS A 928 26.40 46.37 -1.72
N ASN A 929 26.05 47.33 -0.87
CA ASN A 929 24.66 47.73 -0.58
C ASN A 929 24.28 48.89 -1.50
N VAL A 930 23.13 48.85 -2.17
CA VAL A 930 22.45 50.03 -2.75
C VAL A 930 20.93 49.88 -2.55
N SER A 931 20.22 51.00 -2.33
CA SER A 931 18.86 51.04 -1.80
C SER A 931 17.86 51.80 -2.69
N GLY A 932 16.78 51.12 -3.12
CA GLY A 932 15.55 51.74 -3.65
C GLY A 932 15.69 52.51 -4.97
N PRO A 933 14.67 53.31 -5.38
CA PRO A 933 13.33 53.48 -4.79
C PRO A 933 12.17 53.07 -5.74
N ARG A 934 10.91 53.33 -5.34
CA ARG A 934 9.72 53.37 -6.25
C ARG A 934 9.47 54.80 -6.76
N PRO A 935 8.78 54.97 -7.90
CA PRO A 935 7.39 55.51 -7.88
C PRO A 935 6.39 54.52 -8.52
N PHE A 936 5.08 54.47 -8.24
CA PHE A 936 4.02 55.49 -8.15
C PHE A 936 3.58 56.10 -9.49
N VAL A 937 2.39 55.69 -9.97
CA VAL A 937 1.31 56.51 -10.58
C VAL A 937 -0.01 55.74 -10.33
N LYS A 938 -1.16 56.40 -10.51
CA LYS A 938 -2.52 56.00 -10.11
C LYS A 938 -3.51 56.30 -11.26
N HIS A 939 -4.77 55.88 -11.07
CA HIS A 939 -5.99 56.30 -11.79
C HIS A 939 -6.19 55.79 -13.23
N ASP A 940 -7.44 55.61 -13.71
CA ASP A 940 -8.72 55.17 -13.10
C ASP A 940 -9.72 54.93 -14.26
N ALA A 941 -10.52 53.85 -14.18
CA ALA A 941 -11.81 53.65 -14.87
C ALA A 941 -12.49 52.38 -14.33
#